data_AF-A0A1V3IV93-F1
#
_entry.id   AF-A0A1V3IV93-F1
#
_cell.length_a   1.000
_cell.length_b   1.000
_cell.length_c   1.000
_cell.angle_alpha   90.00
_cell.angle_beta   90.00
_cell.angle_gamma   90.00
#
_symmetry.space_group_name_H-M   'P 1'
#
loop_
_entity.id
_entity.type
_entity.pdbx_description
1 polymer ?
#
loop_
_entity_poly.entity_id
_entity_poly.type
_entity_poly.pdbx_seq_one_letter_code
_entity_poly.pdbx_strand_id
1 'polypeptide(L)'
;MMNWVAERDLNLAKREQAMADARALMMESAVKINRTLDQATATSAQMALFSAAPHQFDYVEKLLSVLPRKRQREHFRNVWLRAFDSVADDGSIAFQFGNKQSAYANSYLREILTKRLKAVFQHYQISLDWIAERDTHSRAVALSKGKHIPQLPFYLLSEPQLKEMAYKLALLFSRLQSDFVNEQAERKAKGEITVDDFDDLVHEMYRLCGEICADIGFPLKNWHAFLENPFLDANKIDSDLKKSVCEKHWFRQLKTAQKRLKEHVEIGCGAVSAKVSPYVSQSALNDYRAQRAETMEFLEQMVLENLEDSSEQMPLIDMWKRSSGNPAIRFNEMMNRLRGIDEWAVENDYVSLFLTLTAPSSFHATNNNGTNNNKWQGASPRDTQRYLNKVWAQLRAQFAKRDIGFFGFRGVEPHHDGTPHWHLLIYVAPEHKETVIKLFKKKALELDGDEFGAKKHRCKVDEIDPEKGSAIGYIAKYIAKNIYAGKQADEKSDEVEDLTLRENVMRVSAWANLWGIRQFQFYGTSPISTWRELRKIDDAMASVADDDVLDTGRAVADVGCFGSYLNVQGGAMVKRCDQPICIEYEETEPNKYGETRKKVVGVKNRFSLKTIITKVKNWVIKKGGVLSTSADSESTETNKAQRAAWTCVSNCNRSKIEHKANQLMLPIGFPLKPRQIDMLMKYGRLRLNDYRWICCENDHVFIEEVKIPLAQAFGWGESLGDFRVS
;
A
#
# COMPACT_ATOMS: atom_id res chain seq x y z
N MET A 1 50.63 13.28 49.76
CA MET A 1 49.32 13.74 49.27
C MET A 1 48.90 12.84 48.13
N MET A 2 47.74 12.20 48.22
CA MET A 2 47.17 11.55 47.03
C MET A 2 46.93 12.62 45.97
N ASN A 3 47.23 12.31 44.71
CA ASN A 3 46.90 13.21 43.61
C ASN A 3 45.36 13.23 43.45
N TRP A 4 44.79 14.37 43.05
CA TRP A 4 43.35 14.60 42.96
C TRP A 4 42.58 13.54 42.14
N VAL A 5 43.21 12.93 41.13
CA VAL A 5 42.66 11.81 40.34
C VAL A 5 42.50 10.56 41.21
N ALA A 6 43.49 10.22 42.03
CA ALA A 6 43.42 9.08 42.93
C ALA A 6 42.36 9.27 44.03
N GLU A 7 42.19 10.50 44.52
CA GLU A 7 41.17 10.84 45.50
C GLU A 7 39.76 10.83 44.88
N ARG A 8 39.60 11.32 43.64
CA ARG A 8 38.37 11.19 42.85
C ARG A 8 38.00 9.74 42.64
N ASP A 9 38.93 8.90 42.19
CA ASP A 9 38.67 7.50 41.87
C ASP A 9 38.36 6.69 43.14
N LEU A 10 39.02 6.99 44.28
CA LEU A 10 38.68 6.42 45.58
C LEU A 10 37.27 6.83 46.05
N ASN A 11 36.88 8.09 45.83
CA ASN A 11 35.55 8.58 46.17
C ASN A 11 34.46 7.98 45.27
N LEU A 12 34.75 7.77 43.98
CA LEU A 12 33.87 7.05 43.05
C LEU A 12 33.70 5.59 43.48
N ALA A 13 34.79 4.88 43.80
CA ALA A 13 34.75 3.51 44.27
C ALA A 13 33.98 3.36 45.61
N LYS A 14 34.17 4.30 46.55
CA LYS A 14 33.39 4.33 47.81
C LYS A 14 31.91 4.59 47.56
N ARG A 15 31.58 5.48 46.61
CA ARG A 15 30.20 5.74 46.20
C ARG A 15 29.59 4.49 45.56
N GLU A 16 30.31 3.80 44.68
CA GLU A 16 29.87 2.54 44.05
C GLU A 16 29.62 1.44 45.08
N GLN A 17 30.53 1.25 46.04
CA GLN A 17 30.37 0.28 47.12
C GLN A 17 29.15 0.61 48.01
N ALA A 18 29.02 1.86 48.46
CA ALA A 18 27.88 2.28 49.28
C ALA A 18 26.54 2.12 48.54
N MET A 19 26.53 2.31 47.21
CA MET A 19 25.35 2.04 46.38
C MET A 19 25.06 0.56 46.22
N ALA A 20 26.07 -0.29 46.08
CA ALA A 20 25.89 -1.74 46.03
C ALA A 20 25.31 -2.27 47.34
N ASP A 21 25.83 -1.81 48.48
CA ASP A 21 25.35 -2.17 49.81
C ASP A 21 23.89 -1.71 50.02
N ALA A 22 23.56 -0.48 49.59
CA ALA A 22 22.20 0.04 49.67
C ALA A 22 21.21 -0.73 48.75
N ARG A 23 21.63 -1.16 47.56
CA ARG A 23 20.82 -2.01 46.67
C ARG A 23 20.58 -3.39 47.28
N ALA A 24 21.60 -3.99 47.88
CA ALA A 24 21.47 -5.27 48.59
C ALA A 24 20.49 -5.18 49.77
N LEU A 25 20.59 -4.12 50.58
CA LEU A 25 19.64 -3.82 51.66
C LEU A 25 18.21 -3.60 51.15
N MET A 26 18.05 -2.93 50.01
CA MET A 26 16.72 -2.76 49.38
C MET A 26 16.15 -4.09 48.88
N MET A 27 16.97 -4.97 48.29
CA MET A 27 16.54 -6.31 47.89
C MET A 27 16.17 -7.17 49.10
N GLU A 28 16.96 -7.17 50.17
CA GLU A 28 16.63 -7.87 51.41
C GLU A 28 15.36 -7.32 52.08
N SER A 29 15.18 -6.00 52.06
CA SER A 29 13.95 -5.34 52.55
C SER A 29 12.73 -5.71 51.69
N ALA A 30 12.91 -5.80 50.36
CA ALA A 30 11.87 -6.24 49.45
C ALA A 30 11.43 -7.70 49.67
N VAL A 31 12.35 -8.56 50.12
CA VAL A 31 12.06 -9.95 50.50
C VAL A 31 11.37 -10.03 51.88
N LYS A 32 11.68 -9.11 52.80
CA LYS A 32 11.11 -9.05 54.17
C LYS A 32 9.72 -8.39 54.25
N ILE A 33 9.37 -7.52 53.31
CA ILE A 33 8.02 -6.98 53.15
C ILE A 33 7.25 -8.01 52.32
N ASN A 34 6.07 -8.47 52.75
CA ASN A 34 5.20 -9.44 52.04
C ASN A 34 4.89 -9.02 50.57
N ARG A 35 5.85 -9.18 49.64
CA ARG A 35 5.69 -8.89 48.21
C ARG A 35 5.46 -10.18 47.45
N THR A 36 4.46 -10.15 46.58
CA THR A 36 3.73 -11.35 46.12
C THR A 36 4.32 -12.05 44.90
N LEU A 37 5.65 -12.00 44.70
CA LEU A 37 6.26 -12.76 43.61
C LEU A 37 6.42 -14.23 44.00
N ASP A 38 5.48 -15.06 43.56
CA ASP A 38 5.63 -16.51 43.61
C ASP A 38 6.66 -16.96 42.55
N GLN A 39 7.91 -17.18 42.98
CA GLN A 39 9.01 -17.54 42.10
C GLN A 39 8.78 -18.86 41.34
N ALA A 40 7.96 -19.78 41.85
CA ALA A 40 7.71 -21.06 41.21
C ALA A 40 6.80 -20.93 39.97
N THR A 41 5.96 -19.88 39.91
CA THR A 41 5.00 -19.65 38.83
C THR A 41 5.20 -18.32 38.10
N ALA A 42 6.24 -17.56 38.48
CA ALA A 42 6.58 -16.27 37.90
C ALA A 42 6.96 -16.39 36.42
N THR A 43 6.35 -15.52 35.62
CA THR A 43 6.75 -15.32 34.22
C THR A 43 8.11 -14.63 34.11
N SER A 44 8.77 -14.74 32.96
CA SER A 44 10.04 -14.06 32.71
C SER A 44 9.94 -12.54 32.86
N ALA A 45 8.84 -11.92 32.42
CA ALA A 45 8.66 -10.48 32.61
C ALA A 45 8.38 -10.10 34.06
N GLN A 46 7.70 -10.95 34.85
CA GLN A 46 7.53 -10.71 36.29
C GLN A 46 8.86 -10.79 37.04
N MET A 47 9.70 -11.78 36.71
CA MET A 47 11.05 -11.89 37.28
C MET A 47 11.91 -10.68 36.92
N ALA A 48 11.89 -10.26 35.64
CA ALA A 48 12.63 -9.08 35.19
C ALA A 48 12.14 -7.79 35.87
N LEU A 49 10.82 -7.60 35.98
CA LEU A 49 10.21 -6.46 36.66
C LEU A 49 10.60 -6.41 38.15
N PHE A 50 10.50 -7.55 38.85
CA PHE A 50 10.86 -7.63 40.26
C PHE A 50 12.36 -7.41 40.48
N SER A 51 13.21 -7.92 39.57
CA SER A 51 14.65 -7.71 39.61
C SER A 51 15.02 -6.23 39.38
N ALA A 52 14.38 -5.57 38.42
CA ALA A 52 14.66 -4.17 38.06
C ALA A 52 14.12 -3.17 39.09
N ALA A 53 12.90 -3.38 39.59
CA ALA A 53 12.22 -2.44 40.48
C ALA A 53 11.32 -3.17 41.50
N PRO A 54 11.88 -3.85 42.50
CA PRO A 54 11.11 -4.67 43.44
C PRO A 54 10.09 -3.85 44.26
N HIS A 55 10.33 -2.54 44.44
CA HIS A 55 9.42 -1.63 45.15
C HIS A 55 8.19 -1.22 44.31
N GLN A 56 8.24 -1.40 43.00
CA GLN A 56 7.16 -1.06 42.08
C GLN A 56 6.33 -2.28 41.67
N PHE A 57 6.82 -3.49 41.95
CA PHE A 57 6.20 -4.73 41.50
C PHE A 57 4.70 -4.80 41.82
N ASP A 58 4.31 -4.68 43.08
CA ASP A 58 2.89 -4.79 43.48
C ASP A 58 2.03 -3.66 42.88
N TYR A 59 2.59 -2.45 42.70
CA TYR A 59 1.89 -1.33 42.05
C TYR A 59 1.62 -1.66 40.57
N VAL A 60 2.63 -2.15 39.85
CA VAL A 60 2.50 -2.52 38.44
C VAL A 60 1.56 -3.70 38.29
N GLU A 61 1.69 -4.75 39.09
CA GLU A 61 0.78 -5.91 39.08
C GLU A 61 -0.67 -5.49 39.38
N LYS A 62 -0.88 -4.59 40.34
CA LYS A 62 -2.20 -4.01 40.62
C LYS A 62 -2.74 -3.24 39.42
N LEU A 63 -1.91 -2.43 38.75
CA LEU A 63 -2.33 -1.68 37.56
C LEU A 63 -2.70 -2.63 36.40
N LEU A 64 -1.95 -3.72 36.23
CA LEU A 64 -2.18 -4.73 35.20
C LEU A 64 -3.33 -5.68 35.52
N SER A 65 -3.74 -5.80 36.78
CA SER A 65 -4.85 -6.67 37.20
C SER A 65 -6.19 -6.34 36.51
N VAL A 66 -6.35 -5.10 36.04
CA VAL A 66 -7.51 -4.63 35.25
C VAL A 66 -7.61 -5.35 33.90
N LEU A 67 -6.51 -5.90 33.39
CA LEU A 67 -6.48 -6.59 32.11
C LEU A 67 -6.92 -8.05 32.27
N PRO A 68 -7.91 -8.52 31.50
CA PRO A 68 -8.54 -9.82 31.73
C PRO A 68 -7.62 -11.01 31.44
N ARG A 69 -6.71 -10.92 30.46
CA ARG A 69 -5.88 -12.06 30.02
C ARG A 69 -4.43 -11.98 30.52
N LYS A 70 -3.88 -13.13 30.96
CA LYS A 70 -2.46 -13.29 31.34
C LYS A 70 -1.50 -12.74 30.28
N ARG A 71 -1.76 -13.03 29.00
CA ARG A 71 -0.95 -12.56 27.87
C ARG A 71 -0.92 -11.04 27.72
N GLN A 72 -2.01 -10.33 28.04
CA GLN A 72 -2.02 -8.86 28.03
C GLN A 72 -1.13 -8.33 29.15
N ARG A 73 -1.31 -8.85 30.37
CA ARG A 73 -0.49 -8.46 31.52
C ARG A 73 1.00 -8.64 31.18
N GLU A 74 1.36 -9.76 30.57
CA GLU A 74 2.72 -10.01 30.12
C GLU A 74 3.23 -9.00 29.09
N HIS A 75 2.43 -8.69 28.06
CA HIS A 75 2.78 -7.66 27.09
C HIS A 75 3.04 -6.31 27.76
N PHE A 76 2.17 -5.88 28.67
CA PHE A 76 2.29 -4.58 29.33
C PHE A 76 3.40 -4.54 30.40
N ARG A 77 3.82 -5.67 30.98
CA ARG A 77 5.08 -5.74 31.74
C ARG A 77 6.27 -5.44 30.85
N ASN A 78 6.32 -6.02 29.66
CA ASN A 78 7.38 -5.72 28.69
C ASN A 78 7.31 -4.28 28.17
N VAL A 79 6.11 -3.67 28.08
CA VAL A 79 5.97 -2.22 27.81
C VAL A 79 6.57 -1.41 28.96
N TRP A 80 6.29 -1.77 30.21
CA TRP A 80 6.86 -1.09 31.38
C TRP A 80 8.38 -1.23 31.43
N LEU A 81 8.92 -2.43 31.22
CA LEU A 81 10.37 -2.71 31.21
C LEU A 81 11.07 -1.88 30.12
N ARG A 82 10.53 -1.87 28.89
CA ARG A 82 11.07 -1.02 27.82
C ARG A 82 11.06 0.46 28.18
N ALA A 83 10.00 0.95 28.84
CA ALA A 83 9.95 2.33 29.30
C ALA A 83 10.98 2.60 30.40
N PHE A 84 11.17 1.67 31.33
CA PHE A 84 12.19 1.75 32.37
C PHE A 84 13.60 1.84 31.77
N ASP A 85 13.93 0.94 30.84
CA ASP A 85 15.23 0.86 30.18
C ASP A 85 15.49 2.04 29.23
N SER A 86 14.43 2.71 28.75
CA SER A 86 14.56 3.85 27.82
C SER A 86 15.08 5.14 28.46
N VAL A 87 15.08 5.22 29.79
CA VAL A 87 15.57 6.39 30.51
C VAL A 87 17.10 6.36 30.49
N ALA A 88 17.72 7.42 29.96
CA ALA A 88 19.17 7.55 29.93
C ALA A 88 19.74 7.83 31.33
N ASP A 89 20.92 7.27 31.61
CA ASP A 89 21.68 7.55 32.83
C ASP A 89 22.16 9.01 32.82
N ASP A 90 21.75 9.76 33.84
CA ASP A 90 22.15 11.15 34.06
C ASP A 90 23.13 11.32 35.23
N GLY A 91 23.65 10.21 35.77
CA GLY A 91 24.56 10.18 36.92
C GLY A 91 23.89 10.49 38.26
N SER A 92 22.57 10.68 38.28
CA SER A 92 21.83 11.00 39.50
C SER A 92 21.68 9.78 40.41
N ILE A 93 21.63 10.04 41.72
CA ILE A 93 21.30 9.02 42.72
C ILE A 93 19.92 8.40 42.40
N ALA A 94 18.95 9.22 41.99
CA ALA A 94 17.62 8.74 41.62
C ALA A 94 17.64 7.75 40.45
N PHE A 95 18.53 7.93 39.46
CA PHE A 95 18.74 6.97 38.38
C PHE A 95 19.41 5.69 38.89
N GLN A 96 20.45 5.82 39.71
CA GLN A 96 21.18 4.67 40.27
C GLN A 96 20.30 3.77 41.15
N PHE A 97 19.30 4.34 41.84
CA PHE A 97 18.31 3.60 42.60
C PHE A 97 17.08 3.15 41.78
N GLY A 98 17.04 3.41 40.47
CA GLY A 98 15.92 3.01 39.61
C GLY A 98 14.65 3.84 39.80
N ASN A 99 14.67 4.87 40.65
CA ASN A 99 13.49 5.69 40.99
C ASN A 99 13.04 6.54 39.80
N LYS A 100 13.99 7.13 39.08
CA LYS A 100 13.69 7.96 37.91
C LYS A 100 13.08 7.12 36.78
N GLN A 101 13.68 5.96 36.51
CA GLN A 101 13.21 5.00 35.53
C GLN A 101 11.82 4.46 35.89
N SER A 102 11.64 4.08 37.16
CA SER A 102 10.35 3.62 37.70
C SER A 102 9.25 4.67 37.56
N ALA A 103 9.53 5.92 37.92
CA ALA A 103 8.54 7.01 37.85
C ALA A 103 8.09 7.27 36.40
N TYR A 104 9.04 7.27 35.45
CA TYR A 104 8.75 7.38 34.03
C TYR A 104 7.92 6.18 33.54
N ALA A 105 8.38 4.95 33.80
CA ALA A 105 7.72 3.72 33.36
C ALA A 105 6.28 3.59 33.92
N ASN A 106 6.07 3.95 35.18
CA ASN A 106 4.74 3.99 35.80
C ASN A 106 3.83 5.01 35.13
N SER A 107 4.34 6.21 34.86
CA SER A 107 3.59 7.28 34.19
C SER A 107 3.23 6.88 32.76
N TYR A 108 4.19 6.31 32.04
CA TYR A 108 4.05 5.80 30.67
C TYR A 108 3.00 4.69 30.60
N LEU A 109 3.09 3.68 31.46
CA LEU A 109 2.12 2.58 31.52
C LEU A 109 0.71 3.09 31.87
N ARG A 110 0.59 4.00 32.83
CA ARG A 110 -0.69 4.61 33.21
C ARG A 110 -1.30 5.40 32.05
N GLU A 111 -0.50 6.21 31.33
CA GLU A 111 -0.95 6.95 30.16
C GLU A 111 -1.49 6.02 29.07
N ILE A 112 -0.76 4.94 28.78
CA ILE A 112 -1.17 3.94 27.79
C ILE A 112 -2.51 3.32 28.16
N LEU A 113 -2.61 2.78 29.38
CA LEU A 113 -3.79 2.03 29.81
C LEU A 113 -5.04 2.91 29.99
N THR A 114 -4.87 4.18 30.38
CA THR A 114 -6.01 5.05 30.74
C THR A 114 -6.44 6.00 29.63
N LYS A 115 -5.51 6.44 28.76
CA LYS A 115 -5.79 7.44 27.71
C LYS A 115 -5.62 6.85 26.32
N ARG A 116 -4.43 6.36 25.99
CA ARG A 116 -4.08 6.01 24.60
C ARG A 116 -4.87 4.80 24.09
N LEU A 117 -4.92 3.71 24.86
CA LEU A 117 -5.71 2.54 24.46
C LEU A 117 -7.20 2.82 24.46
N LYS A 118 -7.69 3.66 25.38
CA LYS A 118 -9.08 4.11 25.36
C LYS A 118 -9.40 4.83 24.04
N ALA A 119 -8.52 5.73 23.60
CA ALA A 119 -8.67 6.38 22.30
C ALA A 119 -8.66 5.36 21.16
N VAL A 120 -7.69 4.43 21.13
CA VAL A 120 -7.65 3.35 20.12
C VAL A 120 -8.96 2.56 20.07
N PHE A 121 -9.46 2.09 21.21
CA PHE A 121 -10.67 1.26 21.25
C PHE A 121 -11.94 2.02 20.84
N GLN A 122 -12.00 3.34 21.03
CA GLN A 122 -13.12 4.15 20.55
C GLN A 122 -13.26 4.11 19.01
N HIS A 123 -12.19 3.83 18.27
CA HIS A 123 -12.23 3.66 16.81
C HIS A 123 -12.82 2.31 16.37
N TYR A 124 -13.01 1.36 17.29
CA TYR A 124 -13.51 0.01 16.98
C TYR A 124 -14.74 -0.30 17.82
N GLN A 125 -15.91 0.07 17.30
CA GLN A 125 -17.21 -0.26 17.90
C GLN A 125 -17.65 -1.67 17.50
N ILE A 126 -16.84 -2.68 17.83
CA ILE A 126 -17.12 -4.08 17.51
C ILE A 126 -17.94 -4.70 18.64
N SER A 127 -19.17 -5.12 18.34
CA SER A 127 -20.10 -5.71 19.32
C SER A 127 -20.49 -7.13 18.92
N LEU A 128 -19.78 -8.12 19.45
CA LEU A 128 -19.95 -9.54 19.12
C LEU A 128 -20.18 -10.42 20.36
N ASP A 129 -20.25 -9.83 21.55
CA ASP A 129 -20.26 -10.57 22.82
C ASP A 129 -21.54 -11.39 22.96
N TRP A 130 -22.66 -10.81 22.52
CA TRP A 130 -23.99 -11.39 22.59
C TRP A 130 -24.17 -12.65 21.72
N ILE A 131 -23.35 -12.85 20.69
CA ILE A 131 -23.39 -14.04 19.84
C ILE A 131 -22.36 -15.10 20.28
N ALA A 132 -21.40 -14.73 21.13
CA ALA A 132 -20.41 -15.68 21.64
C ALA A 132 -21.06 -16.76 22.52
N GLU A 133 -22.05 -16.39 23.34
CA GLU A 133 -22.64 -17.22 24.40
C GLU A 133 -24.02 -17.82 24.06
N ARG A 134 -24.55 -17.57 22.85
CA ARG A 134 -25.89 -18.02 22.46
C ARG A 134 -25.85 -19.14 21.41
N ASP A 135 -26.52 -20.25 21.71
CA ASP A 135 -26.74 -21.34 20.75
C ASP A 135 -27.96 -21.07 19.84
N THR A 136 -28.87 -20.19 20.29
CA THR A 136 -30.06 -19.80 19.53
C THR A 136 -29.73 -18.61 18.63
N HIS A 137 -29.92 -18.82 17.33
CA HIS A 137 -29.75 -17.80 16.29
C HIS A 137 -31.15 -17.49 15.76
N SER A 138 -31.78 -16.42 16.23
CA SER A 138 -33.14 -16.02 15.84
C SER A 138 -33.21 -14.52 15.56
N ARG A 139 -34.28 -14.06 14.90
CA ARG A 139 -34.53 -12.62 14.75
C ARG A 139 -34.55 -11.88 16.09
N ALA A 140 -35.17 -12.46 17.12
CA ALA A 140 -35.14 -11.88 18.47
C ALA A 140 -33.71 -11.78 19.02
N VAL A 141 -32.84 -12.75 18.75
CA VAL A 141 -31.42 -12.69 19.13
C VAL A 141 -30.66 -11.60 18.36
N ALA A 142 -30.89 -11.47 17.05
CA ALA A 142 -30.31 -10.41 16.23
C ALA A 142 -30.75 -9.01 16.67
N LEU A 143 -32.00 -8.87 17.13
CA LEU A 143 -32.59 -7.60 17.58
C LEU A 143 -32.39 -7.31 19.08
N SER A 144 -32.15 -8.31 19.93
CA SER A 144 -32.06 -8.18 21.40
C SER A 144 -30.71 -7.67 21.89
N LYS A 145 -30.18 -6.64 21.21
CA LYS A 145 -28.91 -5.94 21.46
C LYS A 145 -28.44 -6.13 22.91
N GLY A 146 -27.30 -6.82 23.07
CA GLY A 146 -26.71 -7.04 24.39
C GLY A 146 -26.44 -5.70 25.05
N LYS A 147 -27.07 -5.46 26.21
CA LYS A 147 -26.65 -4.43 27.16
C LYS A 147 -25.14 -4.54 27.32
N HIS A 148 -24.44 -3.40 27.27
CA HIS A 148 -22.98 -3.29 27.42
C HIS A 148 -22.46 -4.18 28.58
N ILE A 149 -21.99 -5.37 28.22
CA ILE A 149 -21.15 -6.26 29.02
C ILE A 149 -19.70 -5.96 28.59
N PRO A 150 -18.67 -6.16 29.43
CA PRO A 150 -17.31 -5.72 29.11
C PRO A 150 -16.85 -6.28 27.77
N GLN A 151 -16.47 -5.38 26.84
CA GLN A 151 -16.08 -5.69 25.46
C GLN A 151 -15.28 -6.98 25.39
N LEU A 152 -15.80 -8.01 24.71
CA LEU A 152 -15.01 -9.15 24.27
C LEU A 152 -13.72 -8.60 23.69
N PRO A 153 -12.54 -9.03 24.18
CA PRO A 153 -11.28 -8.51 23.66
C PRO A 153 -11.04 -9.10 22.27
N PHE A 154 -11.70 -8.52 21.27
CA PHE A 154 -11.80 -9.01 19.90
C PHE A 154 -10.41 -9.21 19.26
N TYR A 155 -9.51 -8.28 19.54
CA TYR A 155 -8.11 -8.33 19.10
C TYR A 155 -7.30 -9.48 19.69
N LEU A 156 -7.81 -10.18 20.70
CA LEU A 156 -7.16 -11.33 21.33
C LEU A 156 -7.77 -12.67 20.93
N LEU A 157 -8.83 -12.69 20.13
CA LEU A 157 -9.42 -13.94 19.66
C LEU A 157 -8.42 -14.75 18.84
N SER A 158 -8.41 -16.06 19.06
CA SER A 158 -7.64 -16.98 18.23
C SER A 158 -8.29 -17.12 16.85
N GLU A 159 -7.54 -17.64 15.88
CA GLU A 159 -8.12 -17.90 14.54
C GLU A 159 -9.34 -18.86 14.60
N PRO A 160 -9.32 -19.97 15.35
CA PRO A 160 -10.51 -20.80 15.55
C PRO A 160 -11.72 -20.03 16.09
N GLN A 161 -11.51 -19.17 17.10
CA GLN A 161 -12.58 -18.33 17.65
C GLN A 161 -13.16 -17.36 16.62
N LEU A 162 -12.32 -16.79 15.74
CA LEU A 162 -12.78 -15.94 14.64
C LEU A 162 -13.58 -16.73 13.59
N LYS A 163 -13.20 -17.98 13.30
CA LYS A 163 -13.95 -18.86 12.38
C LYS A 163 -15.31 -19.22 12.95
N GLU A 164 -15.35 -19.60 14.22
CA GLU A 164 -16.61 -19.87 14.93
C GLU A 164 -17.54 -18.65 14.91
N MET A 165 -17.01 -17.47 15.22
CA MET A 165 -17.77 -16.21 15.16
C MET A 165 -18.31 -15.92 13.75
N ALA A 166 -17.49 -16.12 12.72
CA ALA A 166 -17.91 -15.94 11.34
C ALA A 166 -19.02 -16.91 10.92
N TYR A 167 -18.95 -18.16 11.40
CA TYR A 167 -19.98 -19.17 11.17
C TYR A 167 -21.30 -18.79 11.86
N LYS A 168 -21.25 -18.41 13.14
CA LYS A 168 -22.42 -17.96 13.91
C LYS A 168 -23.09 -16.75 13.27
N LEU A 169 -22.32 -15.76 12.82
CA LEU A 169 -22.85 -14.61 12.09
C LEU A 169 -23.54 -15.01 10.78
N ALA A 170 -22.90 -15.85 9.97
CA ALA A 170 -23.49 -16.35 8.72
C ALA A 170 -24.81 -17.09 8.95
N LEU A 171 -24.86 -17.96 9.97
CA LEU A 171 -26.06 -18.69 10.35
C LEU A 171 -27.17 -17.76 10.85
N LEU A 172 -26.81 -16.75 11.65
CA LEU A 172 -27.77 -15.76 12.14
C LEU A 172 -28.40 -14.98 10.99
N PHE A 173 -27.60 -14.42 10.07
CA PHE A 173 -28.14 -13.69 8.93
C PHE A 173 -28.94 -14.58 7.98
N SER A 174 -28.55 -15.86 7.84
CA SER A 174 -29.31 -16.84 7.05
C SER A 174 -30.70 -17.08 7.63
N ARG A 175 -30.79 -17.23 8.96
CA ARG A 175 -32.08 -17.37 9.65
C ARG A 175 -32.88 -16.07 9.64
N LEU A 176 -32.23 -14.92 9.82
CA LEU A 176 -32.88 -13.61 9.76
C LEU A 176 -33.56 -13.37 8.42
N GLN A 177 -32.87 -13.68 7.31
CA GLN A 177 -33.44 -13.56 5.96
C GLN A 177 -34.57 -14.59 5.75
N SER A 178 -34.38 -15.84 6.18
CA SER A 178 -35.43 -16.87 6.08
C SER A 178 -36.68 -16.50 6.87
N ASP A 179 -36.54 -16.04 8.12
CA ASP A 179 -37.63 -15.62 8.99
C ASP A 179 -38.41 -14.45 8.37
N PHE A 180 -37.67 -13.47 7.80
CA PHE A 180 -38.28 -12.35 7.09
C PHE A 180 -39.11 -12.82 5.90
N VAL A 181 -38.54 -13.67 5.03
CA VAL A 181 -39.24 -14.21 3.85
C VAL A 181 -40.48 -15.01 4.25
N ASN A 182 -40.40 -15.83 5.30
CA ASN A 182 -41.54 -16.61 5.79
C ASN A 182 -42.68 -15.71 6.30
N GLU A 183 -42.36 -14.67 7.07
CA GLU A 183 -43.34 -13.69 7.54
C GLU A 183 -44.04 -12.98 6.36
N GLN A 184 -43.27 -12.56 5.35
CA GLN A 184 -43.86 -11.92 4.17
C GLN A 184 -44.73 -12.91 3.37
N ALA A 185 -44.33 -14.17 3.27
CA ALA A 185 -45.14 -15.21 2.62
C ALA A 185 -46.48 -15.43 3.34
N GLU A 186 -46.50 -15.40 4.67
CA GLU A 186 -47.73 -15.47 5.47
C GLU A 186 -48.61 -14.23 5.28
N ARG A 187 -48.04 -13.02 5.27
CA ARG A 187 -48.77 -11.77 4.96
C ARG A 187 -49.39 -11.82 3.57
N LYS A 188 -48.66 -12.34 2.58
CA LYS A 188 -49.17 -12.54 1.22
C LYS A 188 -50.33 -13.53 1.20
N ALA A 189 -50.22 -14.64 1.92
CA ALA A 189 -51.29 -15.65 2.01
C ALA A 189 -52.57 -15.08 2.65
N LYS A 190 -52.43 -14.09 3.56
CA LYS A 190 -53.55 -13.34 4.15
C LYS A 190 -54.09 -12.22 3.26
N GLY A 191 -53.46 -11.94 2.11
CA GLY A 191 -53.83 -10.86 1.20
C GLY A 191 -53.43 -9.46 1.69
N GLU A 192 -52.52 -9.36 2.66
CA GLU A 192 -52.05 -8.09 3.22
C GLU A 192 -51.01 -7.38 2.34
N ILE A 193 -50.35 -8.13 1.45
CA ILE A 193 -49.35 -7.64 0.50
C ILE A 193 -49.54 -8.31 -0.86
N THR A 194 -49.09 -7.64 -1.92
CA THR A 194 -49.21 -8.04 -3.32
C THR A 194 -47.84 -8.40 -3.91
N VAL A 195 -47.81 -8.81 -5.19
CA VAL A 195 -46.57 -9.13 -5.90
C VAL A 195 -45.79 -7.85 -6.26
N ASP A 196 -46.50 -6.74 -6.45
CA ASP A 196 -45.90 -5.45 -6.81
C ASP A 196 -45.05 -4.86 -5.67
N ASP A 197 -45.23 -5.34 -4.43
CA ASP A 197 -44.48 -4.92 -3.25
C ASP A 197 -43.09 -5.60 -3.13
N PHE A 198 -42.73 -6.52 -4.03
CA PHE A 198 -41.53 -7.36 -3.86
C PHE A 198 -40.23 -6.54 -3.81
N ASP A 199 -40.11 -5.49 -4.62
CA ASP A 199 -38.96 -4.60 -4.61
C ASP A 199 -38.82 -3.88 -3.26
N ASP A 200 -39.94 -3.41 -2.68
CA ASP A 200 -39.95 -2.77 -1.37
C ASP A 200 -39.55 -3.75 -0.26
N LEU A 201 -40.00 -5.00 -0.32
CA LEU A 201 -39.61 -6.05 0.64
C LEU A 201 -38.10 -6.33 0.61
N VAL A 202 -37.47 -6.32 -0.56
CA VAL A 202 -36.00 -6.49 -0.68
C VAL A 202 -35.27 -5.32 -0.02
N HIS A 203 -35.76 -4.09 -0.16
CA HIS A 203 -35.21 -2.91 0.51
C HIS A 203 -35.40 -2.97 2.03
N GLU A 204 -36.54 -3.45 2.51
CA GLU A 204 -36.80 -3.67 3.94
C GLU A 204 -35.85 -4.72 4.53
N MET A 205 -35.66 -5.86 3.85
CA MET A 205 -34.72 -6.89 4.29
C MET A 205 -33.28 -6.38 4.30
N TYR A 206 -32.90 -5.58 3.29
CA TYR A 206 -31.59 -4.95 3.22
C TYR A 206 -31.37 -3.96 4.38
N ARG A 207 -32.38 -3.13 4.67
CA ARG A 207 -32.37 -2.20 5.81
C ARG A 207 -32.17 -2.95 7.12
N LEU A 208 -32.96 -4.00 7.36
CA LEU A 208 -32.86 -4.84 8.55
C LEU A 208 -31.45 -5.44 8.72
N CYS A 209 -30.92 -6.07 7.66
CA CYS A 209 -29.58 -6.65 7.72
C CYS A 209 -28.49 -5.58 7.90
N GLY A 210 -28.63 -4.46 7.19
CA GLY A 210 -27.69 -3.35 7.19
C GLY A 210 -27.59 -2.64 8.54
N GLU A 211 -28.71 -2.42 9.22
CA GLU A 211 -28.75 -1.86 10.58
C GLU A 211 -28.00 -2.76 11.57
N ILE A 212 -28.32 -4.07 11.57
CA ILE A 212 -27.65 -5.03 12.46
C ILE A 212 -26.14 -5.08 12.16
N CYS A 213 -25.77 -5.15 10.88
CA CYS A 213 -24.36 -5.14 10.45
C CYS A 213 -23.63 -3.87 10.90
N ALA A 214 -24.24 -2.70 10.75
CA ALA A 214 -23.66 -1.43 11.18
C ALA A 214 -23.51 -1.36 12.71
N ASP A 215 -24.52 -1.80 13.45
CA ASP A 215 -24.54 -1.80 14.92
C ASP A 215 -23.46 -2.70 15.53
N ILE A 216 -23.13 -3.83 14.90
CA ILE A 216 -22.04 -4.70 15.36
C ILE A 216 -20.64 -4.24 14.92
N GLY A 217 -20.55 -3.13 14.18
CA GLY A 217 -19.30 -2.53 13.71
C GLY A 217 -18.82 -3.01 12.35
N PHE A 218 -19.67 -3.69 11.57
CA PHE A 218 -19.35 -4.23 10.24
C PHE A 218 -20.42 -3.88 9.21
N PRO A 219 -20.64 -2.59 8.90
CA PRO A 219 -21.67 -2.17 7.95
C PRO A 219 -21.49 -2.85 6.59
N LEU A 220 -22.61 -3.14 5.92
CA LEU A 220 -22.60 -3.69 4.56
C LEU A 220 -21.85 -2.74 3.62
N LYS A 221 -21.27 -3.30 2.56
CA LYS A 221 -20.37 -2.57 1.64
C LYS A 221 -21.04 -1.31 1.07
N ASN A 222 -22.31 -1.41 0.70
CA ASN A 222 -23.07 -0.30 0.12
C ASN A 222 -24.00 0.39 1.13
N TRP A 223 -23.86 0.11 2.44
CA TRP A 223 -24.76 0.62 3.48
C TRP A 223 -24.85 2.15 3.51
N HIS A 224 -23.70 2.84 3.48
CA HIS A 224 -23.68 4.30 3.50
C HIS A 224 -24.34 4.88 2.24
N ALA A 225 -24.11 4.27 1.07
CA ALA A 225 -24.74 4.71 -0.18
C ALA A 225 -26.26 4.49 -0.16
N PHE A 226 -26.73 3.41 0.48
CA PHE A 226 -28.16 3.14 0.68
C PHE A 226 -28.82 4.17 1.62
N LEU A 227 -28.11 4.59 2.69
CA LEU A 227 -28.61 5.64 3.58
C LEU A 227 -28.71 7.01 2.87
N GLU A 228 -27.79 7.31 1.95
CA GLU A 228 -27.81 8.54 1.15
C GLU A 228 -28.84 8.49 0.02
N ASN A 229 -29.02 7.32 -0.60
CA ASN A 229 -29.97 7.09 -1.68
C ASN A 229 -30.64 5.71 -1.53
N PRO A 230 -31.92 5.66 -1.12
CA PRO A 230 -32.66 4.41 -0.96
C PRO A 230 -32.79 3.58 -2.25
N PHE A 231 -32.70 4.20 -3.44
CA PHE A 231 -32.80 3.52 -4.73
C PHE A 231 -31.45 2.92 -5.17
N LEU A 232 -30.91 2.04 -4.34
CA LEU A 232 -29.67 1.32 -4.66
C LEU A 232 -29.95 0.20 -5.67
N ASP A 233 -29.07 0.05 -6.66
CA ASP A 233 -29.11 -1.04 -7.64
C ASP A 233 -29.33 -2.41 -6.98
N ALA A 234 -30.38 -3.12 -7.41
CA ALA A 234 -30.82 -4.39 -6.84
C ALA A 234 -29.70 -5.44 -6.82
N ASN A 235 -28.81 -5.45 -7.81
CA ASN A 235 -27.66 -6.36 -7.83
C ASN A 235 -26.68 -6.09 -6.69
N LYS A 236 -26.52 -4.83 -6.26
CA LYS A 236 -25.67 -4.48 -5.11
C LYS A 236 -26.31 -4.91 -3.80
N ILE A 237 -27.63 -4.74 -3.68
CA ILE A 237 -28.42 -5.19 -2.52
C ILE A 237 -28.31 -6.71 -2.38
N ASP A 238 -28.65 -7.46 -3.42
CA ASP A 238 -28.58 -8.92 -3.45
C ASP A 238 -27.17 -9.43 -3.13
N SER A 239 -26.15 -8.81 -3.74
CA SER A 239 -24.76 -9.19 -3.47
C SER A 239 -24.34 -9.00 -2.02
N ASP A 240 -24.77 -7.92 -1.38
CA ASP A 240 -24.46 -7.65 0.02
C ASP A 240 -25.25 -8.59 0.96
N LEU A 241 -26.51 -8.91 0.65
CA LEU A 241 -27.31 -9.91 1.36
C LEU A 241 -26.67 -11.31 1.27
N LYS A 242 -26.25 -11.74 0.07
CA LYS A 242 -25.52 -13.02 -0.14
C LYS A 242 -24.18 -13.06 0.60
N LYS A 243 -23.50 -11.92 0.77
CA LYS A 243 -22.27 -11.83 1.58
C LYS A 243 -22.56 -11.90 3.08
N SER A 244 -23.67 -11.33 3.54
CA SER A 244 -24.06 -11.35 4.96
C SER A 244 -24.34 -12.76 5.49
N VAL A 245 -24.73 -13.71 4.61
CA VAL A 245 -24.93 -15.13 4.96
C VAL A 245 -23.69 -15.99 4.71
N CYS A 246 -22.55 -15.40 4.36
CA CYS A 246 -21.35 -16.15 3.97
C CYS A 246 -20.26 -16.14 5.04
N GLU A 247 -20.00 -17.31 5.63
CA GLU A 247 -18.94 -17.51 6.63
C GLU A 247 -17.57 -17.03 6.14
N LYS A 248 -17.15 -17.43 4.93
CA LYS A 248 -15.84 -17.03 4.36
C LYS A 248 -15.72 -15.50 4.22
N HIS A 249 -16.84 -14.83 3.94
CA HIS A 249 -16.86 -13.37 3.87
C HIS A 249 -16.65 -12.75 5.26
N TRP A 250 -17.42 -13.20 6.26
CA TRP A 250 -17.28 -12.78 7.64
C TRP A 250 -15.88 -13.00 8.19
N PHE A 251 -15.33 -14.21 8.03
CA PHE A 251 -13.99 -14.53 8.53
C PHE A 251 -12.94 -13.57 7.97
N ARG A 252 -13.01 -13.23 6.67
CA ARG A 252 -12.10 -12.26 6.05
C ARG A 252 -12.26 -10.86 6.64
N GLN A 253 -13.49 -10.40 6.86
CA GLN A 253 -13.76 -9.10 7.48
C GLN A 253 -13.22 -9.04 8.92
N LEU A 254 -13.58 -10.05 9.73
CA LEU A 254 -13.14 -10.16 11.12
C LEU A 254 -11.62 -10.23 11.23
N LYS A 255 -10.96 -11.10 10.44
CA LYS A 255 -9.49 -11.24 10.44
C LYS A 255 -8.80 -9.94 10.04
N THR A 256 -9.34 -9.21 9.06
CA THR A 256 -8.80 -7.91 8.63
C THR A 256 -8.95 -6.84 9.72
N ALA A 257 -10.13 -6.75 10.33
CA ALA A 257 -10.38 -5.81 11.43
C ALA A 257 -9.48 -6.13 12.64
N GLN A 258 -9.33 -7.42 12.97
CA GLN A 258 -8.51 -7.87 14.08
C GLN A 258 -7.03 -7.52 13.87
N LYS A 259 -6.48 -7.80 12.68
CA LYS A 259 -5.09 -7.47 12.35
C LYS A 259 -4.81 -5.97 12.50
N ARG A 260 -5.72 -5.13 12.03
CA ARG A 260 -5.61 -3.67 12.14
C ARG A 260 -5.72 -3.18 13.58
N LEU A 261 -6.65 -3.74 14.36
CA LEU A 261 -6.78 -3.38 15.77
C LEU A 261 -5.56 -3.82 16.58
N LYS A 262 -4.99 -5.01 16.34
CA LYS A 262 -3.74 -5.45 16.96
C LYS A 262 -2.61 -4.44 16.72
N GLU A 263 -2.41 -4.03 15.47
CA GLU A 263 -1.41 -3.00 15.16
C GLU A 263 -1.73 -1.65 15.80
N HIS A 264 -3.00 -1.23 15.80
CA HIS A 264 -3.37 0.05 16.39
C HIS A 264 -3.13 0.07 17.91
N VAL A 265 -3.30 -1.08 18.58
CA VAL A 265 -2.90 -1.26 19.98
C VAL A 265 -1.38 -1.10 20.13
N GLU A 266 -0.56 -1.70 19.25
CA GLU A 266 0.90 -1.53 19.27
C GLU A 266 1.33 -0.06 19.04
N ILE A 267 0.68 0.66 18.12
CA ILE A 267 0.86 2.11 17.93
C ILE A 267 0.49 2.87 19.23
N GLY A 268 -0.64 2.51 19.84
CA GLY A 268 -1.10 3.07 21.10
C GLY A 268 -0.14 2.82 22.27
N CYS A 269 0.58 1.69 22.26
CA CYS A 269 1.61 1.35 23.23
C CYS A 269 2.98 2.01 22.96
N GLY A 270 3.12 2.75 21.85
CA GLY A 270 4.39 3.35 21.41
C GLY A 270 5.38 2.35 20.82
N ALA A 271 4.93 1.12 20.51
CA ALA A 271 5.77 0.09 19.90
C ALA A 271 6.08 0.36 18.42
N VAL A 272 5.30 1.25 17.78
CA VAL A 272 5.58 1.80 16.45
C VAL A 272 6.12 3.22 16.62
N SER A 273 7.43 3.36 16.49
CA SER A 273 8.14 4.63 16.70
C SER A 273 9.55 4.57 16.11
N ALA A 274 10.20 5.72 15.99
CA ALA A 274 11.57 5.83 15.46
C ALA A 274 12.59 5.01 16.27
N LYS A 275 12.37 4.83 17.57
CA LYS A 275 13.34 4.19 18.49
C LYS A 275 13.04 2.72 18.80
N VAL A 276 11.88 2.20 18.38
CA VAL A 276 11.46 0.82 18.70
C VAL A 276 11.27 0.00 17.44
N SER A 277 10.33 0.40 16.59
CA SER A 277 10.05 -0.30 15.33
C SER A 277 9.38 0.70 14.38
N PRO A 278 10.11 1.28 13.42
CA PRO A 278 9.54 2.30 12.55
C PRO A 278 8.51 1.71 11.60
N TYR A 279 7.49 2.52 11.30
CA TYR A 279 6.40 2.30 10.33
C TYR A 279 5.37 1.22 10.70
N VAL A 280 5.83 0.11 11.29
CA VAL A 280 5.02 -1.06 11.61
C VAL A 280 5.61 -1.78 12.82
N SER A 281 4.78 -2.41 13.65
CA SER A 281 5.24 -3.19 14.79
C SER A 281 6.04 -4.42 14.35
N GLN A 282 6.90 -4.92 15.23
CA GLN A 282 7.68 -6.13 14.95
C GLN A 282 6.78 -7.37 14.73
N SER A 283 5.65 -7.45 15.44
CA SER A 283 4.67 -8.54 15.25
C SER A 283 4.07 -8.49 13.84
N ALA A 284 3.61 -7.33 13.40
CA ALA A 284 3.02 -7.19 12.07
C ALA A 284 4.06 -7.37 10.94
N LEU A 285 5.32 -6.98 11.16
CA LEU A 285 6.42 -7.27 10.23
C LEU A 285 6.68 -8.77 10.10
N ASN A 286 6.67 -9.51 11.22
CA ASN A 286 6.86 -10.96 11.21
C ASN A 286 5.68 -11.67 10.50
N ASP A 287 4.44 -11.27 10.78
CA ASP A 287 3.25 -11.77 10.08
C ASP A 287 3.35 -11.53 8.56
N TYR A 288 3.86 -10.35 8.16
CA TYR A 288 4.06 -10.02 6.75
C TYR A 288 5.15 -10.87 6.09
N ARG A 289 6.27 -11.13 6.79
CA ARG A 289 7.34 -12.02 6.32
C ARG A 289 6.82 -13.44 6.10
N ALA A 290 6.08 -13.98 7.06
CA ALA A 290 5.44 -15.30 6.95
C ALA A 290 4.49 -15.35 5.74
N GLN A 291 3.63 -14.34 5.59
CA GLN A 291 2.72 -14.26 4.45
C GLN A 291 3.46 -14.20 3.10
N ARG A 292 4.59 -13.48 3.02
CA ARG A 292 5.40 -13.44 1.79
C ARG A 292 6.06 -14.78 1.52
N ALA A 293 6.57 -15.46 2.53
CA ALA A 293 7.14 -16.80 2.37
C ALA A 293 6.10 -17.79 1.84
N GLU A 294 4.90 -17.83 2.45
CA GLU A 294 3.77 -18.65 1.97
C GLU A 294 3.37 -18.31 0.54
N THR A 295 3.39 -17.02 0.17
CA THR A 295 3.08 -16.59 -1.20
C THR A 295 4.12 -17.08 -2.20
N MET A 296 5.41 -17.02 -1.86
CA MET A 296 6.48 -17.51 -2.73
C MET A 296 6.42 -19.02 -2.88
N GLU A 297 6.22 -19.75 -1.78
CA GLU A 297 6.03 -21.20 -1.79
C GLU A 297 4.84 -21.59 -2.69
N PHE A 298 3.71 -20.87 -2.59
CA PHE A 298 2.57 -21.08 -3.49
C PHE A 298 2.94 -20.85 -4.95
N LEU A 299 3.68 -19.79 -5.28
CA LEU A 299 4.09 -19.52 -6.67
C LEU A 299 5.03 -20.60 -7.22
N GLU A 300 5.89 -21.15 -6.39
CA GLU A 300 6.85 -22.21 -6.74
C GLU A 300 6.15 -23.57 -6.92
N GLN A 301 5.12 -23.87 -6.13
CA GLN A 301 4.39 -25.14 -6.18
C GLN A 301 3.31 -25.22 -7.28
N MET A 302 2.99 -24.09 -7.92
CA MET A 302 1.83 -24.00 -8.83
C MET A 302 2.26 -23.82 -10.28
N VAL A 303 1.45 -24.37 -11.18
CA VAL A 303 1.58 -24.23 -12.63
C VAL A 303 0.30 -23.62 -13.21
N LEU A 304 0.44 -22.87 -14.30
CA LEU A 304 -0.65 -22.50 -15.17
C LEU A 304 -0.81 -23.58 -16.23
N GLU A 305 -2.01 -24.12 -16.37
CA GLU A 305 -2.39 -25.08 -17.42
C GLU A 305 -3.40 -24.41 -18.35
N ASN A 306 -3.22 -24.53 -19.65
CA ASN A 306 -4.20 -24.08 -20.62
C ASN A 306 -5.42 -25.02 -20.60
N LEU A 307 -6.62 -24.46 -20.49
CA LEU A 307 -7.87 -25.22 -20.45
C LEU A 307 -8.20 -25.94 -21.77
N GLU A 308 -7.65 -25.45 -22.89
CA GLU A 308 -7.89 -26.00 -24.22
C GLU A 308 -6.83 -27.03 -24.61
N ASP A 309 -5.63 -26.95 -24.01
CA ASP A 309 -4.52 -27.87 -24.25
C ASP A 309 -3.75 -28.11 -22.94
N SER A 310 -4.03 -29.24 -22.28
CA SER A 310 -3.44 -29.58 -20.99
C SER A 310 -1.93 -29.90 -21.06
N SER A 311 -1.38 -30.10 -22.27
CA SER A 311 0.06 -30.25 -22.48
C SER A 311 0.80 -28.92 -22.37
N GLU A 312 0.10 -27.80 -22.59
CA GLU A 312 0.66 -26.47 -22.46
C GLU A 312 0.60 -26.01 -21.00
N GLN A 313 1.74 -26.12 -20.33
CA GLN A 313 1.91 -25.72 -18.94
C GLN A 313 3.07 -24.74 -18.75
N MET A 314 2.93 -23.82 -17.80
CA MET A 314 3.98 -22.87 -17.43
C MET A 314 4.10 -22.74 -15.91
N PRO A 315 5.31 -22.75 -15.33
CA PRO A 315 5.48 -22.46 -13.91
C PRO A 315 4.90 -21.09 -13.55
N LEU A 316 4.07 -21.04 -12.49
CA LEU A 316 3.42 -19.79 -12.08
C LEU A 316 4.45 -18.75 -11.61
N ILE A 317 5.54 -19.20 -10.99
CA ILE A 317 6.65 -18.35 -10.57
C ILE A 317 7.30 -17.58 -11.74
N ASP A 318 7.42 -18.19 -12.92
CA ASP A 318 8.05 -17.53 -14.07
C ASP A 318 7.14 -16.47 -14.68
N MET A 319 5.82 -16.70 -14.67
CA MET A 319 4.86 -15.66 -15.02
C MET A 319 4.86 -14.52 -14.02
N TRP A 320 4.98 -14.82 -12.73
CA TRP A 320 5.10 -13.79 -11.70
C TRP A 320 6.35 -12.91 -11.92
N LYS A 321 7.52 -13.51 -12.20
CA LYS A 321 8.79 -12.80 -12.46
C LYS A 321 8.66 -11.78 -13.61
N ARG A 322 7.86 -12.09 -14.63
CA ARG A 322 7.60 -11.25 -15.82
C ARG A 322 6.43 -10.26 -15.64
N SER A 323 5.70 -10.35 -14.52
CA SER A 323 4.51 -9.54 -14.26
C SER A 323 4.82 -8.28 -13.43
N SER A 324 3.87 -7.34 -13.37
CA SER A 324 3.92 -6.21 -12.43
C SER A 324 3.78 -6.61 -10.95
N GLY A 325 3.60 -7.91 -10.66
CA GLY A 325 3.72 -8.46 -9.31
C GLY A 325 5.16 -8.47 -8.79
N ASN A 326 6.13 -8.55 -9.70
CA ASN A 326 7.55 -8.37 -9.39
C ASN A 326 7.83 -6.88 -9.08
N PRO A 327 8.35 -6.56 -7.88
CA PRO A 327 8.66 -5.18 -7.50
C PRO A 327 9.62 -4.46 -8.47
N ALA A 328 10.59 -5.17 -9.06
CA ALA A 328 11.55 -4.58 -9.99
C ALA A 328 10.87 -4.15 -11.31
N ILE A 329 10.04 -5.02 -11.89
CA ILE A 329 9.24 -4.70 -13.10
C ILE A 329 8.30 -3.53 -12.82
N ARG A 330 7.64 -3.54 -11.66
CA ARG A 330 6.75 -2.46 -11.24
C ARG A 330 7.49 -1.13 -11.07
N PHE A 331 8.70 -1.16 -10.50
CA PHE A 331 9.57 0.02 -10.37
C PHE A 331 9.93 0.59 -11.74
N ASN A 332 10.46 -0.25 -12.64
CA ASN A 332 10.87 0.17 -13.98
C ASN A 332 9.71 0.74 -14.80
N GLU A 333 8.54 0.10 -14.76
CA GLU A 333 7.34 0.61 -15.44
C GLU A 333 6.93 1.99 -14.90
N MET A 334 7.00 2.17 -13.58
CA MET A 334 6.63 3.43 -12.96
C MET A 334 7.63 4.55 -13.30
N MET A 335 8.92 4.24 -13.34
CA MET A 335 9.96 5.18 -13.77
C MET A 335 9.82 5.56 -15.24
N ASN A 336 9.54 4.59 -16.12
CA ASN A 336 9.29 4.86 -17.53
C ASN A 336 8.09 5.79 -17.73
N ARG A 337 7.02 5.53 -16.98
CA ARG A 337 5.82 6.36 -17.00
C ARG A 337 6.10 7.79 -16.53
N LEU A 338 6.77 7.95 -15.39
CA LEU A 338 7.11 9.27 -14.85
C LEU A 338 7.97 10.06 -15.83
N ARG A 339 8.96 9.39 -16.45
CA ARG A 339 9.81 10.02 -17.45
C ARG A 339 9.02 10.51 -18.65
N GLY A 340 8.19 9.67 -19.25
CA GLY A 340 7.39 10.09 -20.40
C GLY A 340 6.38 11.18 -20.08
N ILE A 341 5.87 11.25 -18.84
CA ILE A 341 5.01 12.35 -18.38
C ILE A 341 5.81 13.65 -18.26
N ASP A 342 7.02 13.59 -17.71
CA ASP A 342 7.91 14.74 -17.53
C ASP A 342 8.38 15.30 -18.88
N GLU A 343 8.85 14.45 -19.78
CA GLU A 343 9.24 14.79 -21.15
C GLU A 343 8.08 15.49 -21.87
N TRP A 344 6.88 14.90 -21.83
CA TRP A 344 5.68 15.48 -22.43
C TRP A 344 5.31 16.83 -21.79
N ALA A 345 5.44 16.96 -20.48
CA ALA A 345 5.12 18.20 -19.76
C ALA A 345 6.05 19.35 -20.17
N VAL A 346 7.36 19.07 -20.26
CA VAL A 346 8.37 20.05 -20.69
C VAL A 346 8.13 20.48 -22.14
N GLU A 347 7.83 19.54 -23.03
CA GLU A 347 7.51 19.83 -24.44
C GLU A 347 6.25 20.68 -24.63
N ASN A 348 5.37 20.74 -23.61
CA ASN A 348 4.12 21.49 -23.64
C ASN A 348 4.11 22.64 -22.61
N ASP A 349 5.29 23.14 -22.22
CA ASP A 349 5.49 24.31 -21.37
C ASP A 349 4.83 24.25 -19.97
N TYR A 350 4.62 23.04 -19.43
CA TYR A 350 4.13 22.89 -18.06
C TYR A 350 5.26 23.03 -17.03
N VAL A 351 4.94 23.66 -15.90
CA VAL A 351 5.85 23.74 -14.75
C VAL A 351 5.52 22.64 -13.75
N SER A 352 6.56 22.13 -13.07
CA SER A 352 6.43 21.06 -12.08
C SER A 352 6.62 21.58 -10.66
N LEU A 353 5.79 21.08 -9.75
CA LEU A 353 5.82 21.38 -8.31
C LEU A 353 5.92 20.07 -7.53
N PHE A 354 6.83 20.02 -6.57
CA PHE A 354 6.91 18.94 -5.60
C PHE A 354 6.28 19.38 -4.27
N LEU A 355 5.15 18.78 -3.90
CA LEU A 355 4.41 19.15 -2.70
C LEU A 355 4.48 18.02 -1.68
N THR A 356 4.74 18.38 -0.42
CA THR A 356 4.63 17.46 0.72
C THR A 356 3.46 17.86 1.59
N LEU A 357 2.52 16.93 1.78
CA LEU A 357 1.33 17.10 2.60
C LEU A 357 1.35 16.14 3.80
N THR A 358 1.33 16.72 5.00
CA THR A 358 1.36 15.96 6.26
C THR A 358 0.19 16.34 7.16
N ALA A 359 -0.27 15.38 7.96
CA ALA A 359 -1.35 15.59 8.94
C ALA A 359 -0.88 16.38 10.19
N PRO A 360 -1.81 17.07 10.89
CA PRO A 360 -1.52 17.73 12.18
C PRO A 360 -0.92 16.81 13.23
N SER A 361 -0.30 17.39 14.27
CA SER A 361 0.34 16.61 15.36
C SER A 361 -0.63 15.65 16.05
N SER A 362 -1.93 15.99 16.16
CA SER A 362 -2.98 15.15 16.75
C SER A 362 -3.17 13.77 16.08
N PHE A 363 -2.62 13.58 14.87
CA PHE A 363 -2.63 12.31 14.15
C PHE A 363 -1.41 11.43 14.42
N HIS A 364 -0.33 11.99 14.96
CA HIS A 364 0.93 11.27 15.18
C HIS A 364 1.00 10.70 16.58
N ALA A 365 1.24 9.40 16.69
CA ALA A 365 1.23 8.67 17.95
C ALA A 365 2.48 8.94 18.80
N THR A 366 3.63 9.16 18.16
CA THR A 366 4.92 9.38 18.82
C THR A 366 5.71 10.51 18.15
N ASN A 367 6.51 11.21 18.95
CA ASN A 367 7.45 12.23 18.46
C ASN A 367 8.69 11.58 17.83
N ASN A 368 9.50 12.35 17.09
CA ASN A 368 10.72 11.84 16.43
C ASN A 368 11.74 11.23 17.40
N ASN A 369 11.73 11.64 18.67
CA ASN A 369 12.59 11.06 19.71
C ASN A 369 12.03 9.75 20.31
N GLY A 370 10.91 9.24 19.81
CA GLY A 370 10.26 8.01 20.28
C GLY A 370 9.31 8.20 21.47
N THR A 371 9.21 9.40 22.05
CA THR A 371 8.29 9.67 23.16
C THR A 371 6.83 9.73 22.71
N ASN A 372 5.91 9.41 23.62
CA ASN A 372 4.48 9.56 23.35
C ASN A 372 4.12 11.01 23.02
N ASN A 373 3.31 11.20 21.99
CA ASN A 373 2.69 12.49 21.72
C ASN A 373 1.40 12.63 22.55
N ASN A 374 1.35 13.63 23.42
CA ASN A 374 0.21 13.93 24.29
C ASN A 374 -1.00 14.51 23.54
N LYS A 375 -0.81 15.00 22.32
CA LYS A 375 -1.89 15.50 21.44
C LYS A 375 -2.60 14.39 20.68
N TRP A 376 -2.04 13.18 20.64
CA TRP A 376 -2.57 12.10 19.82
C TRP A 376 -3.93 11.62 20.33
N GLN A 377 -4.93 11.62 19.45
CA GLN A 377 -6.31 11.27 19.78
C GLN A 377 -6.71 9.87 19.28
N GLY A 378 -5.75 8.96 19.12
CA GLY A 378 -6.05 7.60 18.67
C GLY A 378 -6.27 7.47 17.16
N ALA A 379 -5.83 8.45 16.35
CA ALA A 379 -5.96 8.34 14.89
C ALA A 379 -5.12 7.18 14.35
N SER A 380 -5.76 6.26 13.61
CA SER A 380 -5.05 5.20 12.89
C SER A 380 -4.46 5.71 11.57
N PRO A 381 -3.48 5.00 10.97
CA PRO A 381 -3.00 5.30 9.63
C PRO A 381 -4.11 5.38 8.57
N ARG A 382 -5.21 4.62 8.72
CA ARG A 382 -6.37 4.73 7.80
C ARG A 382 -7.19 6.00 8.03
N ASP A 383 -7.31 6.44 9.28
CA ASP A 383 -8.01 7.68 9.61
C ASP A 383 -7.23 8.88 9.05
N THR A 384 -5.91 8.89 9.23
CA THR A 384 -5.00 9.87 8.62
C THR A 384 -5.10 9.84 7.10
N GLN A 385 -5.04 8.66 6.48
CA GLN A 385 -5.16 8.55 5.03
C GLN A 385 -6.51 9.05 4.52
N ARG A 386 -7.61 8.83 5.25
CA ARG A 386 -8.93 9.38 4.92
C ARG A 386 -8.96 10.91 5.05
N TYR A 387 -8.32 11.47 6.08
CA TYR A 387 -8.14 12.92 6.21
C TYR A 387 -7.39 13.50 5.02
N LEU A 388 -6.23 12.94 4.64
CA LEU A 388 -5.44 13.43 3.50
C LEU A 388 -6.21 13.32 2.18
N ASN A 389 -6.97 12.24 1.97
CA ASN A 389 -7.86 12.13 0.80
C ASN A 389 -8.95 13.21 0.79
N LYS A 390 -9.52 13.57 1.95
CA LYS A 390 -10.51 14.65 2.07
C LYS A 390 -9.90 16.00 1.70
N VAL A 391 -8.72 16.32 2.26
CA VAL A 391 -7.96 17.55 1.93
C VAL A 391 -7.70 17.62 0.43
N TRP A 392 -7.22 16.52 -0.17
CA TRP A 392 -6.96 16.43 -1.60
C TRP A 392 -8.21 16.56 -2.46
N ALA A 393 -9.32 15.90 -2.10
CA ALA A 393 -10.58 16.00 -2.83
C ALA A 393 -11.11 17.45 -2.84
N GLN A 394 -11.04 18.13 -1.71
CA GLN A 394 -11.43 19.54 -1.60
C GLN A 394 -10.49 20.48 -2.35
N LEU A 395 -9.19 20.19 -2.39
CA LEU A 395 -8.23 20.97 -3.18
C LEU A 395 -8.53 20.82 -4.68
N ARG A 396 -8.73 19.59 -5.17
CA ARG A 396 -9.11 19.34 -6.58
C ARG A 396 -10.42 20.01 -6.97
N ALA A 397 -11.41 20.04 -6.07
CA ALA A 397 -12.65 20.76 -6.30
C ALA A 397 -12.43 22.28 -6.45
N GLN A 398 -11.46 22.84 -5.72
CA GLN A 398 -11.09 24.26 -5.87
C GLN A 398 -10.34 24.57 -7.16
N PHE A 399 -9.52 23.62 -7.64
CA PHE A 399 -8.88 23.71 -8.96
C PHE A 399 -9.92 23.68 -10.08
N ALA A 400 -10.85 22.71 -10.04
CA ALA A 400 -11.92 22.61 -11.04
C ALA A 400 -12.81 23.86 -11.10
N LYS A 401 -13.15 24.47 -9.95
CA LYS A 401 -13.92 25.73 -9.91
C LYS A 401 -13.20 26.94 -10.52
N ARG A 402 -11.89 26.84 -10.73
CA ARG A 402 -11.03 27.90 -11.29
C ARG A 402 -10.48 27.52 -12.65
N ASP A 403 -10.98 26.42 -13.23
CA ASP A 403 -10.50 25.87 -14.50
C ASP A 403 -8.99 25.54 -14.51
N ILE A 404 -8.44 25.18 -13.35
CA ILE A 404 -7.03 24.82 -13.24
C ILE A 404 -6.86 23.34 -13.59
N GLY A 405 -6.35 23.08 -14.78
CA GLY A 405 -5.87 21.76 -15.20
C GLY A 405 -4.59 21.36 -14.46
N PHE A 406 -4.50 20.08 -14.06
CA PHE A 406 -3.27 19.51 -13.53
C PHE A 406 -3.19 18.00 -13.77
N PHE A 407 -1.95 17.48 -13.81
CA PHE A 407 -1.66 16.05 -13.89
C PHE A 407 -0.40 15.70 -13.11
N GLY A 408 -0.12 14.41 -12.96
CA GLY A 408 1.11 13.95 -12.31
C GLY A 408 0.92 12.72 -11.44
N PHE A 409 1.53 12.75 -10.26
CA PHE A 409 1.76 11.58 -9.41
C PHE A 409 1.58 11.87 -7.92
N ARG A 410 1.18 10.85 -7.17
CA ARG A 410 1.14 10.83 -5.70
C ARG A 410 1.83 9.57 -5.18
N GLY A 411 2.82 9.75 -4.31
CA GLY A 411 3.34 8.76 -3.39
C GLY A 411 2.79 8.94 -1.98
N VAL A 412 2.58 7.86 -1.24
CA VAL A 412 2.21 7.85 0.17
C VAL A 412 3.25 7.03 0.93
N GLU A 413 3.80 7.62 1.99
CA GLU A 413 4.85 7.05 2.81
C GLU A 413 4.46 7.16 4.30
N PRO A 414 4.82 6.18 5.15
CA PRO A 414 4.65 6.32 6.59
C PRO A 414 5.75 7.19 7.21
N HIS A 415 5.38 8.04 8.17
CA HIS A 415 6.34 8.52 9.17
C HIS A 415 6.75 7.38 10.11
N HIS A 416 7.77 7.61 10.93
CA HIS A 416 8.34 6.61 11.86
C HIS A 416 7.29 5.97 12.80
N ASP A 417 6.21 6.68 13.10
CA ASP A 417 5.09 6.22 13.94
C ASP A 417 3.96 5.52 13.16
N GLY A 418 4.12 5.35 11.84
CA GLY A 418 3.14 4.77 10.93
C GLY A 418 2.15 5.78 10.33
N THR A 419 2.23 7.06 10.68
CA THR A 419 1.31 8.10 10.18
C THR A 419 1.60 8.42 8.71
N PRO A 420 0.64 8.24 7.78
CA PRO A 420 0.87 8.53 6.37
C PRO A 420 1.10 10.03 6.12
N HIS A 421 1.98 10.33 5.17
CA HIS A 421 2.13 11.62 4.52
C HIS A 421 2.27 11.43 3.01
N TRP A 422 2.01 12.50 2.24
CA TRP A 422 1.95 12.44 0.78
C TRP A 422 3.06 13.27 0.16
N HIS A 423 3.67 12.70 -0.88
CA HIS A 423 4.50 13.42 -1.83
C HIS A 423 3.76 13.49 -3.16
N LEU A 424 3.53 14.70 -3.66
CA LEU A 424 2.78 14.98 -4.87
C LEU A 424 3.72 15.63 -5.88
N LEU A 425 3.83 15.03 -7.06
CA LEU A 425 4.42 15.67 -8.22
C LEU A 425 3.29 16.20 -9.10
N ILE A 426 3.18 17.51 -9.22
CA ILE A 426 2.10 18.18 -9.96
C ILE A 426 2.68 18.98 -11.12
N TYR A 427 2.11 18.78 -12.31
CA TYR A 427 2.34 19.62 -13.48
C TYR A 427 1.13 20.51 -13.72
N VAL A 428 1.37 21.81 -13.87
CA VAL A 428 0.36 22.86 -14.08
C VAL A 428 0.86 23.89 -15.09
N ALA A 429 -0.05 24.61 -15.73
CA ALA A 429 0.30 25.72 -16.59
C ALA A 429 1.03 26.82 -15.78
N PRO A 430 2.05 27.51 -16.35
CA PRO A 430 2.86 28.50 -15.62
C PRO A 430 2.03 29.58 -14.91
N GLU A 431 0.97 30.07 -15.55
CA GLU A 431 0.05 31.09 -15.05
C GLU A 431 -0.73 30.65 -13.80
N HIS A 432 -0.88 29.35 -13.56
CA HIS A 432 -1.60 28.80 -12.42
C HIS A 432 -0.70 28.45 -11.23
N LYS A 433 0.63 28.45 -11.41
CA LYS A 433 1.62 28.01 -10.41
C LYS A 433 1.37 28.64 -9.03
N GLU A 434 1.36 29.97 -8.96
CA GLU A 434 1.21 30.71 -7.69
C GLU A 434 -0.15 30.46 -7.02
N THR A 435 -1.21 30.36 -7.83
CA THR A 435 -2.56 30.06 -7.34
C THR A 435 -2.62 28.66 -6.74
N VAL A 436 -2.00 27.68 -7.40
CA VAL A 436 -1.91 26.28 -6.92
C VAL A 436 -1.16 26.22 -5.59
N ILE A 437 0.00 26.87 -5.48
CA ILE A 437 0.80 26.94 -4.24
C ILE A 437 -0.02 27.55 -3.10
N LYS A 438 -0.68 28.68 -3.36
CA LYS A 438 -1.52 29.39 -2.38
C LYS A 438 -2.68 28.52 -1.89
N LEU A 439 -3.41 27.88 -2.81
CA LEU A 439 -4.55 27.02 -2.47
C LEU A 439 -4.11 25.77 -1.71
N PHE A 440 -2.99 25.16 -2.12
CA PHE A 440 -2.40 24.02 -1.43
C PHE A 440 -2.05 24.38 0.01
N LYS A 441 -1.25 25.43 0.23
CA LYS A 441 -0.86 25.88 1.59
C LYS A 441 -2.08 26.21 2.45
N LYS A 442 -3.06 26.94 1.90
CA LYS A 442 -4.31 27.26 2.62
C LYS A 442 -5.06 26.00 3.06
N LYS A 443 -5.21 25.02 2.15
CA LYS A 443 -5.98 23.80 2.42
C LYS A 443 -5.22 22.83 3.35
N ALA A 444 -3.90 22.76 3.22
CA ALA A 444 -3.04 21.96 4.08
C ALA A 444 -3.01 22.47 5.54
N LEU A 445 -3.20 23.77 5.77
CA LEU A 445 -3.17 24.43 7.09
C LEU A 445 -4.57 24.71 7.66
N GLU A 446 -5.63 24.15 7.09
CA GLU A 446 -7.01 24.44 7.52
C GLU A 446 -7.34 23.89 8.92
N LEU A 447 -6.85 22.69 9.24
CA LEU A 447 -6.96 22.09 10.57
C LEU A 447 -5.66 22.35 11.34
N ASP A 448 -5.70 22.90 12.55
CA ASP A 448 -4.54 23.10 13.44
C ASP A 448 -3.34 23.80 12.76
N GLY A 449 -3.59 24.79 11.89
CA GLY A 449 -2.56 25.45 11.06
C GLY A 449 -1.61 26.38 11.82
N ASP A 450 -1.94 26.71 13.06
CA ASP A 450 -1.19 27.54 14.01
C ASP A 450 -0.21 26.74 14.87
N GLU A 451 -0.20 25.40 14.76
CA GLU A 451 0.77 24.56 15.46
C GLU A 451 2.22 24.93 15.11
N PHE A 452 3.10 24.82 16.11
CA PHE A 452 4.53 25.06 15.93
C PHE A 452 5.09 24.18 14.80
N GLY A 453 5.74 24.82 13.82
CA GLY A 453 6.32 24.13 12.66
C GLY A 453 5.33 23.74 11.56
N ALA A 454 4.01 23.95 11.72
CA ALA A 454 3.00 23.57 10.73
C ALA A 454 3.29 24.16 9.34
N LYS A 455 3.54 25.47 9.26
CA LYS A 455 3.86 26.18 8.00
C LYS A 455 5.12 25.65 7.31
N LYS A 456 6.06 25.09 8.07
CA LYS A 456 7.33 24.56 7.55
C LYS A 456 7.21 23.12 7.07
N HIS A 457 6.49 22.28 7.82
CA HIS A 457 6.51 20.83 7.63
C HIS A 457 5.24 20.25 7.00
N ARG A 458 4.07 20.88 7.14
CA ARG A 458 2.80 20.31 6.66
C ARG A 458 2.47 20.62 5.20
N CYS A 459 3.04 21.68 4.65
CA CYS A 459 2.74 22.19 3.32
C CYS A 459 4.00 22.65 2.58
N LYS A 460 5.04 21.80 2.62
CA LYS A 460 6.28 22.09 1.89
C LYS A 460 6.00 22.10 0.40
N VAL A 461 6.54 23.09 -0.29
CA VAL A 461 6.45 23.25 -1.74
C VAL A 461 7.87 23.49 -2.21
N ASP A 462 8.37 22.59 -3.03
CA ASP A 462 9.63 22.75 -3.73
C ASP A 462 9.30 22.99 -5.21
N GLU A 463 9.69 24.16 -5.72
CA GLU A 463 9.66 24.45 -7.15
C GLU A 463 10.84 23.74 -7.79
N ILE A 464 10.56 22.89 -8.78
CA ILE A 464 11.59 22.08 -9.42
C ILE A 464 12.29 22.95 -10.44
N ASP A 465 13.58 23.18 -10.20
CA ASP A 465 14.47 23.90 -11.10
C ASP A 465 15.05 22.91 -12.13
N PRO A 466 14.71 23.05 -13.43
CA PRO A 466 15.21 22.15 -14.48
C PRO A 466 16.74 22.11 -14.56
N GLU A 467 17.43 23.19 -14.17
CA GLU A 467 18.90 23.25 -14.18
C GLU A 467 19.53 22.41 -13.06
N LYS A 468 18.81 22.22 -11.96
CA LYS A 468 19.29 21.42 -10.79
C LYS A 468 18.91 19.94 -10.88
N GLY A 469 18.03 19.57 -11.80
CA GLY A 469 17.63 18.19 -12.05
C GLY A 469 16.16 18.04 -12.41
N SER A 470 15.84 16.94 -13.09
CA SER A 470 14.46 16.63 -13.49
C SER A 470 13.52 16.45 -12.29
N ALA A 471 12.24 16.73 -12.51
CA ALA A 471 11.14 16.47 -11.60
C ALA A 471 11.08 15.00 -11.13
N ILE A 472 11.55 14.11 -12.00
CA ILE A 472 11.65 12.67 -11.75
C ILE A 472 12.64 12.38 -10.63
N GLY A 473 13.77 13.10 -10.56
CA GLY A 473 14.79 12.89 -9.53
C GLY A 473 14.23 13.06 -8.11
N TYR A 474 13.37 14.07 -7.94
CA TYR A 474 12.70 14.35 -6.66
C TYR A 474 11.82 13.18 -6.21
N ILE A 475 11.07 12.54 -7.11
CA ILE A 475 10.13 11.47 -6.75
C ILE A 475 10.77 10.07 -6.74
N ALA A 476 11.83 9.86 -7.51
CA ALA A 476 12.46 8.55 -7.70
C ALA A 476 13.03 7.96 -6.41
N LYS A 477 13.65 8.81 -5.58
CA LYS A 477 14.14 8.42 -4.25
C LYS A 477 13.03 7.78 -3.41
N TYR A 478 11.85 8.42 -3.36
CA TYR A 478 10.70 7.93 -2.62
C TYR A 478 10.17 6.61 -3.20
N ILE A 479 10.14 6.49 -4.52
CA ILE A 479 9.69 5.26 -5.19
C ILE A 479 10.61 4.08 -4.86
N ALA A 480 11.93 4.26 -4.97
CA ALA A 480 12.91 3.22 -4.67
C ALA A 480 12.79 2.76 -3.21
N LYS A 481 12.81 3.72 -2.27
CA LYS A 481 12.69 3.47 -0.81
C LYS A 481 11.41 2.77 -0.39
N ASN A 482 10.35 2.84 -1.19
CA ASN A 482 9.04 2.27 -0.87
C ASN A 482 8.72 0.98 -1.66
N ILE A 483 9.35 0.74 -2.82
CA ILE A 483 9.02 -0.41 -3.71
C ILE A 483 10.17 -1.39 -3.87
N TYR A 484 11.39 -0.89 -4.10
CA TYR A 484 12.49 -1.70 -4.59
C TYR A 484 13.83 -1.04 -4.26
N ALA A 485 14.60 -1.69 -3.39
CA ALA A 485 15.90 -1.20 -2.96
C ALA A 485 17.01 -1.44 -4.00
N GLY A 486 16.78 -2.28 -5.01
CA GLY A 486 17.73 -2.49 -6.12
C GLY A 486 19.12 -2.91 -5.67
N LYS A 487 20.14 -2.36 -6.35
CA LYS A 487 21.56 -2.57 -6.03
C LYS A 487 21.97 -1.93 -4.69
N GLN A 488 21.16 -1.02 -4.17
CA GLN A 488 21.40 -0.30 -2.91
C GLN A 488 20.77 -1.04 -1.71
N ALA A 489 20.35 -2.29 -1.88
CA ALA A 489 19.63 -3.06 -0.88
C ALA A 489 20.30 -3.07 0.50
N ASP A 490 21.63 -3.16 0.51
CA ASP A 490 22.45 -3.27 1.70
C ASP A 490 23.00 -1.90 2.19
N GLU A 491 22.71 -0.82 1.47
CA GLU A 491 23.03 0.54 1.93
C GLU A 491 22.17 0.95 3.13
N LYS A 492 22.71 1.80 3.99
CA LYS A 492 21.96 2.35 5.13
C LYS A 492 20.84 3.27 4.64
N SER A 493 19.68 3.13 5.26
CA SER A 493 18.56 4.06 5.12
C SER A 493 18.93 5.41 5.72
N ASP A 494 18.58 6.49 5.02
CA ASP A 494 18.69 7.87 5.49
C ASP A 494 17.48 8.31 6.33
N GLU A 495 16.38 7.56 6.31
CA GLU A 495 15.16 7.86 7.08
C GLU A 495 15.19 7.26 8.49
N VAL A 496 15.82 6.10 8.64
CA VAL A 496 15.93 5.39 9.93
C VAL A 496 17.35 4.89 10.08
N GLU A 497 17.98 5.35 11.15
CA GLU A 497 19.28 4.87 11.60
C GLU A 497 19.26 3.34 11.77
N ASP A 498 20.35 2.70 11.35
CA ASP A 498 20.59 1.25 11.48
C ASP A 498 19.68 0.29 10.70
N LEU A 499 18.82 0.80 9.80
CA LEU A 499 18.13 -0.05 8.82
C LEU A 499 18.85 -0.06 7.48
N THR A 500 18.86 -1.21 6.83
CA THR A 500 19.16 -1.30 5.39
C THR A 500 17.98 -0.80 4.56
N LEU A 501 18.22 -0.33 3.32
CA LEU A 501 17.14 0.06 2.41
C LEU A 501 16.19 -1.11 2.11
N ARG A 502 16.69 -2.36 2.06
CA ARG A 502 15.85 -3.55 1.92
C ARG A 502 14.87 -3.70 3.09
N GLU A 503 15.34 -3.52 4.32
CA GLU A 503 14.48 -3.58 5.51
C GLU A 503 13.46 -2.44 5.54
N ASN A 504 13.88 -1.24 5.13
CA ASN A 504 12.98 -0.09 5.00
C ASN A 504 11.82 -0.40 4.03
N VAL A 505 12.14 -0.85 2.81
CA VAL A 505 11.14 -1.23 1.79
C VAL A 505 10.21 -2.32 2.32
N MET A 506 10.73 -3.31 3.05
CA MET A 506 9.93 -4.40 3.61
C MET A 506 8.94 -3.89 4.67
N ARG A 507 9.38 -3.03 5.59
CA ARG A 507 8.53 -2.42 6.63
C ARG A 507 7.44 -1.54 6.04
N VAL A 508 7.81 -0.68 5.10
CA VAL A 508 6.86 0.16 4.36
C VAL A 508 5.83 -0.69 3.60
N SER A 509 6.26 -1.77 2.94
CA SER A 509 5.36 -2.68 2.24
C SER A 509 4.41 -3.42 3.20
N ALA A 510 4.90 -3.82 4.37
CA ALA A 510 4.09 -4.43 5.43
C ALA A 510 3.03 -3.45 5.95
N TRP A 511 3.44 -2.21 6.24
CA TRP A 511 2.55 -1.13 6.65
C TRP A 511 1.44 -0.87 5.61
N ALA A 512 1.81 -0.69 4.34
CA ALA A 512 0.85 -0.42 3.28
C ALA A 512 -0.15 -1.57 3.09
N ASN A 513 0.33 -2.82 3.18
CA ASN A 513 -0.50 -4.02 3.08
C ASN A 513 -1.51 -4.11 4.24
N LEU A 514 -1.04 -3.98 5.48
CA LEU A 514 -1.85 -4.10 6.68
C LEU A 514 -2.99 -3.06 6.71
N TRP A 515 -2.65 -1.80 6.42
CA TRP A 515 -3.61 -0.71 6.43
C TRP A 515 -4.43 -0.59 5.14
N GLY A 516 -4.06 -1.33 4.08
CA GLY A 516 -4.73 -1.29 2.78
C GLY A 516 -4.55 0.07 2.10
N ILE A 517 -3.36 0.65 2.18
CA ILE A 517 -3.05 1.99 1.65
C ILE A 517 -2.47 1.85 0.24
N ARG A 518 -3.12 2.49 -0.73
CA ARG A 518 -2.57 2.63 -2.09
C ARG A 518 -1.44 3.66 -2.07
N GLN A 519 -0.20 3.19 -2.09
CA GLN A 519 0.98 4.07 -2.06
C GLN A 519 1.09 4.95 -3.30
N PHE A 520 0.94 4.37 -4.50
CA PHE A 520 1.21 5.09 -5.75
C PHE A 520 -0.04 5.32 -6.58
N GLN A 521 -0.21 6.55 -7.04
CA GLN A 521 -1.33 6.92 -7.89
C GLN A 521 -0.93 8.04 -8.87
N PHE A 522 -1.12 7.76 -10.15
CA PHE A 522 -1.08 8.77 -11.20
C PHE A 522 -2.47 9.38 -11.40
N TYR A 523 -2.50 10.65 -11.80
CA TYR A 523 -3.72 11.39 -12.12
C TYR A 523 -3.49 12.28 -13.35
N GLY A 524 -4.57 12.55 -14.10
CA GLY A 524 -4.51 13.35 -15.32
C GLY A 524 -3.65 12.76 -16.44
N THR A 525 -3.40 11.44 -16.45
CA THR A 525 -2.58 10.79 -17.49
C THR A 525 -3.23 9.50 -17.99
N SER A 526 -2.79 9.02 -19.15
CA SER A 526 -3.35 7.85 -19.81
C SER A 526 -3.25 6.56 -18.96
N PRO A 527 -4.24 5.65 -19.03
CA PRO A 527 -4.25 4.42 -18.26
C PRO A 527 -3.05 3.51 -18.58
N ILE A 528 -2.43 2.97 -17.53
CA ILE A 528 -1.34 1.99 -17.68
C ILE A 528 -1.85 0.63 -18.17
N SER A 529 -3.13 0.32 -17.97
CA SER A 529 -3.73 -0.93 -18.45
C SER A 529 -3.67 -1.02 -19.97
N THR A 530 -4.05 0.04 -20.68
CA THR A 530 -4.02 0.09 -22.15
C THR A 530 -2.59 -0.04 -22.66
N TRP A 531 -1.65 0.69 -22.04
CA TRP A 531 -0.21 0.53 -22.31
C TRP A 531 0.28 -0.92 -22.17
N ARG A 532 -0.09 -1.60 -21.08
CA ARG A 532 0.30 -3.00 -20.83
C ARG A 532 -0.31 -3.97 -21.85
N GLU A 533 -1.55 -3.76 -22.27
CA GLU A 533 -2.17 -4.62 -23.28
C GLU A 533 -1.60 -4.37 -24.68
N LEU A 534 -1.32 -3.11 -25.05
CA LEU A 534 -0.66 -2.78 -26.32
C LEU A 534 0.67 -3.51 -26.48
N ARG A 535 1.45 -3.65 -25.41
CA ARG A 535 2.73 -4.38 -25.40
C ARG A 535 2.62 -5.90 -25.54
N LYS A 536 1.40 -6.46 -25.54
CA LYS A 536 1.17 -7.89 -25.75
C LYS A 536 0.77 -8.21 -27.19
N ILE A 537 0.51 -7.18 -28.01
CA ILE A 537 0.07 -7.37 -29.39
C ILE A 537 1.28 -7.72 -30.25
N ASP A 538 1.26 -8.92 -30.82
CA ASP A 538 2.23 -9.33 -31.83
C ASP A 538 1.82 -8.86 -33.24
N ASP A 539 2.66 -9.15 -34.24
CA ASP A 539 2.42 -8.72 -35.60
C ASP A 539 1.22 -9.42 -36.27
N ALA A 540 0.92 -10.66 -35.88
CA ALA A 540 -0.23 -11.39 -36.40
C ALA A 540 -1.52 -10.79 -35.85
N MET A 541 -1.59 -10.51 -34.54
CA MET A 541 -2.72 -9.85 -33.90
C MET A 541 -2.96 -8.45 -34.46
N ALA A 542 -1.90 -7.68 -34.69
CA ALA A 542 -1.99 -6.33 -35.25
C ALA A 542 -2.62 -6.32 -36.65
N SER A 543 -2.23 -7.27 -37.52
CA SER A 543 -2.76 -7.35 -38.88
C SER A 543 -4.27 -7.62 -38.98
N VAL A 544 -4.90 -8.09 -37.90
CA VAL A 544 -6.34 -8.40 -37.88
C VAL A 544 -7.19 -7.13 -37.85
N ALA A 545 -6.76 -6.09 -37.12
CA ALA A 545 -7.57 -4.89 -36.95
C ALA A 545 -7.42 -3.90 -38.12
N ASP A 546 -6.24 -3.80 -38.73
CA ASP A 546 -5.94 -2.83 -39.79
C ASP A 546 -6.30 -1.38 -39.35
N ASP A 547 -5.81 -0.96 -38.18
CA ASP A 547 -6.12 0.35 -37.58
C ASP A 547 -4.84 1.11 -37.23
N ASP A 548 -4.59 2.22 -37.94
CA ASP A 548 -3.37 3.03 -37.78
C ASP A 548 -3.15 3.54 -36.35
N VAL A 549 -4.23 3.83 -35.62
CA VAL A 549 -4.13 4.35 -34.25
C VAL A 549 -3.73 3.24 -33.29
N LEU A 550 -4.33 2.05 -33.40
CA LEU A 550 -3.92 0.89 -32.63
C LEU A 550 -2.49 0.47 -32.96
N ASP A 551 -2.11 0.47 -34.24
CA ASP A 551 -0.75 0.14 -34.65
C ASP A 551 0.28 1.16 -34.18
N THR A 552 -0.03 2.44 -34.28
CA THR A 552 0.82 3.50 -33.72
C THR A 552 0.94 3.33 -32.21
N GLY A 553 -0.17 3.10 -31.51
CA GLY A 553 -0.22 2.85 -30.06
C GLY A 553 0.63 1.66 -29.64
N ARG A 554 0.55 0.55 -30.39
CA ARG A 554 1.38 -0.65 -30.19
C ARG A 554 2.85 -0.35 -30.40
N ALA A 555 3.20 0.32 -31.50
CA ALA A 555 4.58 0.64 -31.84
C ALA A 555 5.26 1.52 -30.78
N VAL A 556 4.60 2.60 -30.33
CA VAL A 556 5.14 3.46 -29.26
C VAL A 556 5.26 2.72 -27.92
N ALA A 557 4.32 1.80 -27.65
CA ALA A 557 4.34 1.01 -26.44
C ALA A 557 5.46 -0.03 -26.44
N ASP A 558 5.74 -0.68 -27.58
CA ASP A 558 6.81 -1.65 -27.76
C ASP A 558 8.20 -1.03 -27.48
N VAL A 559 8.49 0.12 -28.11
CA VAL A 559 9.76 0.87 -27.91
C VAL A 559 9.87 1.54 -26.53
N GLY A 560 8.82 1.48 -25.70
CA GLY A 560 8.86 1.99 -24.34
C GLY A 560 8.70 3.52 -24.22
N CYS A 561 8.31 4.24 -25.27
CA CYS A 561 8.15 5.70 -25.21
C CYS A 561 6.77 6.11 -24.63
N PHE A 562 6.70 6.29 -23.30
CA PHE A 562 5.43 6.63 -22.64
C PHE A 562 4.92 8.02 -23.02
N GLY A 563 5.79 9.01 -23.27
CA GLY A 563 5.40 10.35 -23.71
C GLY A 563 4.69 10.34 -25.08
N SER A 564 5.22 9.57 -26.04
CA SER A 564 4.57 9.36 -27.33
C SER A 564 3.23 8.62 -27.19
N TYR A 565 3.14 7.63 -26.31
CA TYR A 565 1.84 7.00 -25.99
C TYR A 565 0.84 7.98 -25.37
N LEU A 566 1.30 8.88 -24.51
CA LEU A 566 0.47 9.94 -23.95
C LEU A 566 -0.08 10.84 -25.09
N ASN A 567 0.77 11.23 -26.04
CA ASN A 567 0.37 11.96 -27.25
C ASN A 567 -0.65 11.20 -28.11
N VAL A 568 -0.43 9.91 -28.38
CA VAL A 568 -1.38 9.06 -29.12
C VAL A 568 -2.76 9.04 -28.43
N GLN A 569 -2.79 9.13 -27.10
CA GLN A 569 -4.02 9.19 -26.32
C GLN A 569 -4.63 10.61 -26.20
N GLY A 570 -4.05 11.60 -26.87
CA GLY A 570 -4.47 13.00 -26.89
C GLY A 570 -3.74 13.92 -25.91
N GLY A 571 -2.79 13.42 -25.13
CA GLY A 571 -2.03 14.19 -24.14
C GLY A 571 -2.51 14.02 -22.70
N ALA A 572 -1.92 14.79 -21.78
CA ALA A 572 -2.37 14.82 -20.39
C ALA A 572 -3.75 15.45 -20.25
N MET A 573 -4.47 15.08 -19.18
CA MET A 573 -5.80 15.59 -18.78
C MET A 573 -6.96 15.32 -19.74
N VAL A 574 -6.72 14.71 -20.90
CA VAL A 574 -7.77 14.28 -21.83
C VAL A 574 -8.77 13.36 -21.14
N LYS A 575 -10.07 13.62 -21.35
CA LYS A 575 -11.14 12.82 -20.77
C LYS A 575 -11.09 11.41 -21.33
N ARG A 576 -11.47 10.41 -20.53
CA ARG A 576 -11.46 9.00 -20.95
C ARG A 576 -12.34 8.68 -22.17
N CYS A 577 -13.39 9.47 -22.39
CA CYS A 577 -14.27 9.35 -23.55
C CYS A 577 -13.62 9.87 -24.84
N ASP A 578 -12.59 10.70 -24.72
CA ASP A 578 -11.91 11.35 -25.85
C ASP A 578 -10.58 10.65 -26.16
N GLN A 579 -10.15 9.73 -25.30
CA GLN A 579 -8.99 8.87 -25.54
C GLN A 579 -9.31 7.83 -26.63
N PRO A 580 -8.52 7.77 -27.73
CA PRO A 580 -8.79 6.89 -28.85
C PRO A 580 -8.64 5.41 -28.51
N ILE A 581 -7.63 5.02 -27.72
CA ILE A 581 -7.40 3.60 -27.42
C ILE A 581 -7.91 3.27 -26.03
N CYS A 582 -8.80 2.29 -25.94
CA CYS A 582 -9.31 1.81 -24.66
C CYS A 582 -9.22 0.29 -24.54
N ILE A 583 -9.39 -0.20 -23.32
CA ILE A 583 -9.41 -1.64 -23.05
C ILE A 583 -10.71 -2.22 -23.57
N GLU A 584 -10.60 -3.37 -24.25
CA GLU A 584 -11.73 -4.22 -24.53
C GLU A 584 -11.97 -5.19 -23.38
N TYR A 585 -13.22 -5.24 -22.93
CA TYR A 585 -13.65 -6.04 -21.80
C TYR A 585 -14.72 -7.04 -22.21
N GLU A 586 -14.60 -8.24 -21.66
CA GLU A 586 -15.66 -9.24 -21.62
C GLU A 586 -16.26 -9.27 -20.22
N GLU A 587 -17.57 -9.45 -20.10
CA GLU A 587 -18.20 -9.68 -18.80
C GLU A 587 -18.03 -11.13 -18.38
N THR A 588 -17.53 -11.35 -17.18
CA THR A 588 -17.43 -12.70 -16.62
C THR A 588 -18.79 -13.17 -16.14
N GLU A 589 -18.96 -14.49 -16.13
CA GLU A 589 -20.03 -15.15 -15.39
C GLU A 589 -20.16 -14.60 -13.96
N PRO A 590 -21.41 -14.46 -13.44
CA PRO A 590 -21.64 -14.03 -12.07
C PRO A 590 -20.91 -14.93 -11.08
N ASN A 591 -20.19 -14.33 -10.12
CA ASN A 591 -19.63 -15.11 -9.03
C ASN A 591 -20.74 -15.63 -8.09
N LYS A 592 -20.38 -16.43 -7.08
CA LYS A 592 -21.35 -16.95 -6.08
C LYS A 592 -22.18 -15.90 -5.31
N TYR A 593 -21.85 -14.61 -5.44
CA TYR A 593 -22.58 -13.49 -4.86
C TYR A 593 -23.34 -12.67 -5.92
N GLY A 594 -23.50 -13.19 -7.15
CA GLY A 594 -24.16 -12.50 -8.26
C GLY A 594 -23.34 -11.37 -8.90
N GLU A 595 -22.10 -11.12 -8.48
CA GLU A 595 -21.31 -10.02 -9.07
C GLU A 595 -20.62 -10.49 -10.36
N THR A 596 -20.93 -9.84 -11.49
CA THR A 596 -20.14 -9.93 -12.72
C THR A 596 -18.91 -9.01 -12.62
N ARG A 597 -17.87 -9.32 -13.40
CA ARG A 597 -16.64 -8.51 -13.46
C ARG A 597 -16.23 -8.30 -14.91
N LYS A 598 -15.55 -7.19 -15.17
CA LYS A 598 -14.96 -6.92 -16.48
C LYS A 598 -13.59 -7.57 -16.58
N LYS A 599 -13.46 -8.60 -17.42
CA LYS A 599 -12.21 -9.26 -17.77
C LYS A 599 -11.61 -8.55 -18.99
N VAL A 600 -10.37 -8.09 -18.87
CA VAL A 600 -9.62 -7.52 -20.01
C VAL A 600 -9.40 -8.62 -21.03
N VAL A 601 -9.81 -8.43 -22.29
CA VAL A 601 -9.57 -9.38 -23.39
C VAL A 601 -8.69 -8.81 -24.52
N GLY A 602 -8.56 -7.48 -24.56
CA GLY A 602 -7.76 -6.82 -25.59
C GLY A 602 -7.81 -5.31 -25.49
N VAL A 603 -7.58 -4.66 -26.63
CA VAL A 603 -7.74 -3.22 -26.82
C VAL A 603 -8.65 -2.94 -28.01
N LYS A 604 -9.33 -1.80 -27.97
CA LYS A 604 -10.07 -1.29 -29.11
C LYS A 604 -9.81 0.18 -29.35
N ASN A 605 -9.95 0.58 -30.61
CA ASN A 605 -10.10 1.97 -30.97
C ASN A 605 -11.56 2.37 -30.71
N ARG A 606 -11.76 3.38 -29.87
CA ARG A 606 -13.08 3.88 -29.47
C ARG A 606 -13.86 4.44 -30.65
N PHE A 607 -13.19 5.03 -31.63
CA PHE A 607 -13.82 5.77 -32.72
C PHE A 607 -14.08 4.89 -33.95
N SER A 608 -13.11 4.06 -34.34
CA SER A 608 -13.30 3.12 -35.46
C SER A 608 -13.98 1.81 -35.05
N LEU A 609 -14.08 1.53 -33.74
CA LEU A 609 -14.58 0.29 -33.14
C LEU A 609 -13.76 -0.97 -33.49
N LYS A 610 -12.66 -0.81 -34.23
CA LYS A 610 -11.70 -1.89 -34.52
C LYS A 610 -11.06 -2.37 -33.22
N THR A 611 -10.90 -3.68 -33.09
CA THR A 611 -10.51 -4.35 -31.85
C THR A 611 -9.39 -5.35 -32.12
N ILE A 612 -8.44 -5.45 -31.19
CA ILE A 612 -7.39 -6.46 -31.17
C ILE A 612 -7.53 -7.27 -29.88
N ILE A 613 -7.76 -8.57 -30.00
CA ILE A 613 -7.85 -9.50 -28.87
C ILE A 613 -6.45 -10.01 -28.52
N THR A 614 -6.00 -9.76 -27.28
CA THR A 614 -4.69 -10.17 -26.78
C THR A 614 -4.73 -11.43 -25.93
N LYS A 615 -5.92 -11.87 -25.50
CA LYS A 615 -6.12 -13.04 -24.64
C LYS A 615 -6.88 -14.13 -25.36
N VAL A 616 -6.13 -14.94 -26.11
CA VAL A 616 -6.67 -16.04 -26.91
C VAL A 616 -6.80 -17.36 -26.14
N LYS A 617 -6.13 -17.49 -24.99
CA LYS A 617 -6.11 -18.73 -24.18
C LYS A 617 -6.72 -18.52 -22.80
N ASN A 618 -7.36 -19.56 -22.28
CA ASN A 618 -7.88 -19.60 -20.91
C ASN A 618 -7.00 -20.48 -20.04
N TRP A 619 -6.52 -19.92 -18.92
CA TRP A 619 -5.57 -20.59 -18.03
C TRP A 619 -6.19 -20.87 -16.67
N VAL A 620 -5.87 -22.03 -16.09
CA VAL A 620 -6.21 -22.40 -14.72
C VAL A 620 -4.94 -22.65 -13.91
N ILE A 621 -4.96 -22.25 -12.63
CA ILE A 621 -3.85 -22.54 -11.71
C ILE A 621 -4.09 -23.92 -11.09
N LYS A 622 -3.11 -24.81 -11.20
CA LYS A 622 -3.11 -26.14 -10.57
C LYS A 622 -1.84 -26.33 -9.76
N LYS A 623 -1.88 -27.26 -8.79
CA LYS A 623 -0.64 -27.77 -8.18
C LYS A 623 0.17 -28.46 -9.26
N GLY A 624 1.43 -28.06 -9.41
CA GLY A 624 2.35 -28.79 -10.28
C GLY A 624 2.55 -30.21 -9.75
N GLY A 625 2.67 -31.18 -10.67
CA GLY A 625 3.34 -32.43 -10.31
C GLY A 625 4.76 -32.11 -9.85
N VAL A 626 5.31 -32.87 -8.91
CA VAL A 626 6.72 -32.74 -8.50
C VAL A 626 7.59 -33.10 -9.70
N LEU A 627 7.87 -32.13 -10.57
CA LEU A 627 8.91 -32.23 -11.57
C LEU A 627 10.21 -31.83 -10.86
N SER A 628 10.77 -32.78 -10.13
CA SER A 628 12.21 -32.83 -10.03
C SER A 628 12.78 -33.03 -11.44
N THR A 629 13.94 -32.42 -11.63
CA THR A 629 14.99 -32.71 -12.63
C THR A 629 15.07 -31.88 -13.91
N SER A 630 16.31 -31.42 -14.09
CA SER A 630 17.08 -31.14 -15.31
C SER A 630 16.73 -29.90 -16.13
N ALA A 631 17.56 -28.88 -15.92
CA ALA A 631 18.04 -28.04 -17.00
C ALA A 631 18.62 -28.92 -18.09
N ASP A 632 17.98 -28.94 -19.25
CA ASP A 632 18.67 -29.18 -20.51
C ASP A 632 18.27 -28.05 -21.46
N SER A 633 19.27 -27.24 -21.75
CA SER A 633 19.30 -26.32 -22.86
C SER A 633 19.36 -27.13 -24.14
N GLU A 634 18.27 -27.17 -24.90
CA GLU A 634 18.34 -27.49 -26.32
C GLU A 634 17.84 -26.30 -27.14
N SER A 635 18.82 -25.61 -27.72
CA SER A 635 18.70 -24.85 -28.94
C SER A 635 17.94 -25.65 -29.99
N THR A 636 16.90 -25.06 -30.59
CA THR A 636 16.43 -25.52 -31.90
C THR A 636 16.52 -24.40 -32.91
N GLU A 637 17.14 -24.79 -34.01
CA GLU A 637 17.66 -23.98 -35.07
C GLU A 637 16.58 -23.29 -35.91
N THR A 638 17.04 -22.22 -36.51
CA THR A 638 16.48 -21.45 -37.61
C THR A 638 15.87 -22.30 -38.73
N ASN A 639 14.57 -22.11 -39.00
CA ASN A 639 13.99 -22.41 -40.31
C ASN A 639 14.03 -21.16 -41.21
N LYS A 640 15.02 -21.12 -42.10
CA LYS A 640 15.02 -20.29 -43.31
C LYS A 640 14.14 -20.98 -44.37
N ALA A 641 13.13 -20.27 -44.89
CA ALA A 641 12.62 -20.54 -46.24
C ALA A 641 12.17 -19.23 -46.91
N GLN A 642 12.98 -18.86 -47.91
CA GLN A 642 12.78 -18.05 -49.12
C GLN A 642 11.45 -17.29 -49.32
N ARG A 643 11.59 -15.98 -49.60
CA ARG A 643 10.62 -15.17 -50.37
C ARG A 643 11.28 -14.68 -51.66
N ALA A 644 10.55 -14.74 -52.78
CA ALA A 644 10.96 -14.20 -54.07
C ALA A 644 10.54 -12.72 -54.26
N ALA A 645 11.31 -12.00 -55.09
CA ALA A 645 11.15 -10.64 -55.63
C ALA A 645 9.88 -10.49 -56.52
N TRP A 646 9.30 -9.34 -56.88
CA TRP A 646 9.62 -7.88 -56.84
C TRP A 646 8.29 -7.13 -57.17
N THR A 647 8.16 -5.85 -56.84
CA THR A 647 7.68 -4.80 -57.78
C THR A 647 7.94 -3.41 -57.20
N CYS A 648 8.27 -2.50 -58.11
CA CYS A 648 8.86 -1.19 -57.89
C CYS A 648 7.81 -0.07 -57.99
N VAL A 649 7.94 0.99 -57.18
CA VAL A 649 8.16 2.40 -57.59
C VAL A 649 8.00 3.35 -56.38
N SER A 650 8.96 4.29 -56.28
CA SER A 650 9.11 5.46 -55.39
C SER A 650 9.60 5.22 -53.93
N ASN A 651 10.91 5.01 -53.76
CA ASN A 651 11.54 4.91 -52.43
C ASN A 651 12.95 5.54 -52.33
N CYS A 652 13.31 6.46 -53.22
CA CYS A 652 14.67 7.00 -53.29
C CYS A 652 15.13 7.79 -52.05
N ASN A 653 14.22 8.28 -51.20
CA ASN A 653 14.57 8.88 -49.90
C ASN A 653 14.53 7.87 -48.75
N ARG A 654 13.56 6.95 -48.75
CA ARG A 654 13.43 5.94 -47.68
C ARG A 654 14.65 5.03 -47.59
N SER A 655 15.08 4.47 -48.73
CA SER A 655 16.23 3.57 -48.79
C SER A 655 17.53 4.26 -48.34
N LYS A 656 17.67 5.57 -48.61
CA LYS A 656 18.84 6.36 -48.18
C LYS A 656 18.84 6.59 -46.66
N ILE A 657 17.71 6.98 -46.08
CA ILE A 657 17.58 7.19 -44.63
C ILE A 657 17.71 5.86 -43.88
N GLU A 658 17.08 4.79 -44.38
CA GLU A 658 17.22 3.43 -43.85
C GLU A 658 18.68 2.98 -43.84
N HIS A 659 19.40 3.19 -44.94
CA HIS A 659 20.82 2.86 -45.02
C HIS A 659 21.66 3.68 -44.02
N LYS A 660 21.46 5.00 -43.95
CA LYS A 660 22.18 5.88 -43.02
C LYS A 660 21.88 5.54 -41.56
N ALA A 661 20.61 5.30 -41.24
CA ALA A 661 20.19 4.93 -39.89
C ALA A 661 20.77 3.58 -39.47
N ASN A 662 20.71 2.59 -40.36
CA ASN A 662 21.30 1.28 -40.09
C ASN A 662 22.83 1.33 -39.96
N GLN A 663 23.52 2.17 -40.75
CA GLN A 663 24.96 2.40 -40.58
C GLN A 663 25.31 3.01 -39.22
N LEU A 664 24.56 4.02 -38.77
CA LEU A 664 24.75 4.64 -37.45
C LEU A 664 24.43 3.68 -36.30
N MET A 665 23.58 2.68 -36.55
CA MET A 665 23.21 1.66 -35.57
C MET A 665 24.18 0.46 -35.51
N LEU A 666 25.04 0.25 -36.50
CA LEU A 666 26.03 -0.86 -36.52
C LEU A 666 26.90 -0.92 -35.24
N PRO A 667 27.43 0.20 -34.71
CA PRO A 667 28.22 0.19 -33.48
C PRO A 667 27.39 -0.06 -32.21
N ILE A 668 26.06 0.07 -32.29
CA ILE A 668 25.11 0.00 -31.16
C ILE A 668 24.41 -1.37 -31.09
N GLY A 669 24.68 -2.24 -32.07
CA GLY A 669 24.47 -3.69 -31.98
C GLY A 669 23.33 -4.25 -32.81
N PHE A 670 22.36 -3.45 -33.27
CA PHE A 670 21.26 -3.95 -34.12
C PHE A 670 20.75 -2.85 -35.07
N PRO A 671 20.54 -3.16 -36.37
CA PRO A 671 19.89 -2.24 -37.30
C PRO A 671 18.47 -1.90 -36.82
N LEU A 672 17.98 -0.71 -37.16
CA LEU A 672 16.60 -0.36 -36.89
C LEU A 672 15.69 -1.32 -37.67
N LYS A 673 14.67 -1.87 -37.00
CA LYS A 673 13.60 -2.60 -37.67
C LYS A 673 12.93 -1.65 -38.69
N PRO A 674 12.39 -2.14 -39.82
CA PRO A 674 11.75 -1.29 -40.84
C PRO A 674 10.75 -0.28 -40.27
N ARG A 675 10.01 -0.67 -39.23
CA ARG A 675 9.05 0.21 -38.53
C ARG A 675 9.70 1.28 -37.64
N GLN A 676 10.87 1.02 -37.06
CA GLN A 676 11.62 2.04 -36.32
C GLN A 676 12.13 3.13 -37.26
N ILE A 677 12.43 2.78 -38.52
CA ILE A 677 12.76 3.73 -39.58
C ILE A 677 11.53 4.55 -39.96
N ASP A 678 10.35 3.93 -40.09
CA ASP A 678 9.09 4.67 -40.32
C ASP A 678 8.81 5.69 -39.21
N MET A 679 9.03 5.30 -37.95
CA MET A 679 8.88 6.21 -36.81
C MET A 679 9.92 7.34 -36.82
N LEU A 680 11.18 7.04 -37.12
CA LEU A 680 12.25 8.04 -37.24
C LEU A 680 11.92 9.07 -38.33
N MET A 681 11.37 8.64 -39.48
CA MET A 681 10.93 9.53 -40.55
C MET A 681 9.72 10.37 -40.15
N LYS A 682 8.75 9.78 -39.44
CA LYS A 682 7.50 10.46 -39.07
C LYS A 682 7.67 11.47 -37.95
N TYR A 683 8.50 11.16 -36.96
CA TYR A 683 8.65 11.96 -35.74
C TYR A 683 9.99 12.71 -35.65
N GLY A 684 10.86 12.56 -36.66
CA GLY A 684 12.15 13.23 -36.73
C GLY A 684 13.20 12.74 -35.72
N ARG A 685 12.83 11.91 -34.73
CA ARG A 685 13.77 11.32 -33.77
C ARG A 685 13.23 10.03 -33.14
N LEU A 686 14.13 9.12 -32.80
CA LEU A 686 13.85 7.85 -32.11
C LEU A 686 14.90 7.64 -31.02
N ARG A 687 14.48 7.22 -29.83
CA ARG A 687 15.39 7.02 -28.72
C ARG A 687 16.13 5.68 -28.84
N LEU A 688 17.44 5.69 -28.64
CA LEU A 688 18.28 4.49 -28.64
C LEU A 688 18.54 3.98 -27.22
N ASN A 689 18.88 4.87 -26.29
CA ASN A 689 19.10 4.55 -24.87
C ASN A 689 18.94 5.79 -23.97
N ASP A 690 19.45 5.75 -22.73
CA ASP A 690 19.40 6.87 -21.76
C ASP A 690 20.20 8.11 -22.16
N TYR A 691 21.08 8.04 -23.17
CA TYR A 691 21.99 9.13 -23.54
C TYR A 691 21.98 9.44 -25.04
N ARG A 692 21.33 8.62 -25.86
CA ARG A 692 21.40 8.69 -27.32
C ARG A 692 20.02 8.66 -27.96
N TRP A 693 19.80 9.59 -28.88
CA TRP A 693 18.72 9.58 -29.85
C TRP A 693 19.31 9.38 -31.24
N ILE A 694 18.57 8.74 -32.12
CA ILE A 694 18.80 8.83 -33.56
C ILE A 694 17.79 9.85 -34.09
N CYS A 695 18.29 10.90 -34.73
CA CYS A 695 17.50 12.02 -35.24
C CYS A 695 17.57 12.04 -36.77
N CYS A 696 16.51 12.49 -37.41
CA CYS A 696 16.36 12.63 -38.85
C CYS A 696 15.78 14.00 -39.18
N GLU A 697 16.65 14.92 -39.60
CA GLU A 697 16.29 16.29 -40.00
C GLU A 697 16.74 16.50 -41.45
N ASN A 698 15.83 16.96 -42.33
CA ASN A 698 16.13 17.25 -43.74
C ASN A 698 16.89 16.10 -44.47
N ASP A 699 16.42 14.84 -44.32
CA ASP A 699 17.05 13.63 -44.86
C ASP A 699 18.49 13.33 -44.36
N HIS A 700 18.92 14.03 -43.30
CA HIS A 700 20.15 13.76 -42.57
C HIS A 700 19.85 12.98 -41.30
N VAL A 701 20.42 11.77 -41.19
CA VAL A 701 20.33 10.96 -39.98
C VAL A 701 21.60 11.15 -39.15
N PHE A 702 21.46 11.43 -37.86
CA PHE A 702 22.58 11.56 -36.93
C PHE A 702 22.22 11.00 -35.56
N ILE A 703 23.23 10.69 -34.75
CA ILE A 703 23.01 10.33 -33.34
C ILE A 703 23.27 11.58 -32.51
N GLU A 704 22.26 12.00 -31.78
CA GLU A 704 22.35 13.07 -30.81
C GLU A 704 22.63 12.48 -29.44
N GLU A 705 23.76 12.86 -28.85
CA GLU A 705 24.07 12.53 -27.46
C GLU A 705 23.51 13.62 -26.54
N VAL A 706 22.30 13.38 -26.03
CA VAL A 706 21.72 14.22 -24.99
C VAL A 706 21.99 13.57 -23.65
N LYS A 707 22.90 14.15 -22.87
CA LYS A 707 23.21 13.69 -21.52
C LYS A 707 22.01 13.96 -20.62
N ILE A 708 21.13 12.97 -20.46
CA ILE A 708 20.03 13.07 -19.49
C ILE A 708 20.64 12.97 -18.09
N PRO A 709 20.45 13.95 -17.20
CA PRO A 709 21.03 13.97 -15.85
C PRO A 709 20.36 12.96 -14.89
N LEU A 710 19.94 11.79 -15.37
CA LEU A 710 19.55 10.69 -14.49
C LEU A 710 20.78 10.06 -13.84
N ALA A 711 21.87 9.82 -14.57
CA ALA A 711 23.05 9.12 -14.05
C ALA A 711 23.64 9.78 -12.78
N GLN A 712 23.70 11.11 -12.77
CA GLN A 712 24.17 11.89 -11.62
C GLN A 712 23.17 11.93 -10.47
N ALA A 713 21.87 11.87 -10.74
CA ALA A 713 20.84 11.88 -9.70
C ALA A 713 20.78 10.57 -8.91
N PHE A 714 21.29 9.48 -9.49
CA PHE A 714 21.20 8.16 -8.89
C PHE A 714 22.50 7.72 -8.21
N GLY A 715 23.69 8.19 -8.62
CA GLY A 715 24.96 7.62 -8.12
C GLY A 715 25.19 6.19 -8.62
N TRP A 716 24.48 5.78 -9.67
CA TRP A 716 24.57 4.44 -10.24
C TRP A 716 25.73 4.50 -11.22
N GLY A 717 26.86 3.92 -10.81
CA GLY A 717 28.01 3.70 -11.67
C GLY A 717 27.60 3.02 -12.99
N GLU A 718 28.49 3.18 -13.97
CA GLU A 718 28.35 2.80 -15.38
C GLU A 718 27.44 1.58 -15.65
N SER A 719 26.53 1.78 -16.62
CA SER A 719 25.58 0.82 -17.19
C SER A 719 24.38 0.39 -16.32
N LEU A 720 23.19 0.82 -16.75
CA LEU A 720 22.03 -0.07 -16.78
C LEU A 720 22.33 -1.09 -17.87
N GLY A 721 23.10 -2.12 -17.52
CA GLY A 721 23.46 -3.20 -18.43
C GLY A 721 22.23 -3.81 -19.10
N ASP A 722 22.45 -4.26 -20.34
CA ASP A 722 21.50 -4.97 -21.18
C ASP A 722 20.73 -6.05 -20.41
N PHE A 723 19.53 -5.71 -19.95
CA PHE A 723 18.51 -6.71 -19.59
C PHE A 723 17.57 -6.88 -20.78
N ARG A 724 18.08 -7.57 -21.81
CA ARG A 724 17.22 -8.27 -22.74
C ARG A 724 16.58 -9.43 -22.00
N VAL A 725 15.26 -9.38 -21.85
CA VAL A 725 14.48 -10.59 -21.61
C VAL A 725 14.59 -11.39 -22.91
N SER A 726 15.33 -12.51 -22.87
CA SER A 726 15.30 -13.54 -23.90
C SER A 726 13.89 -14.10 -24.06
#